data_AF-A0A431IW27-F1
#
_entry.id   AF-A0A431IW27-F1
#
_cell.length_a   1.000
_cell.length_b   1.000
_cell.length_c   1.000
_cell.angle_alpha   90.00
_cell.angle_beta   90.00
_cell.angle_gamma   90.00
#
_symmetry.space_group_name_H-M   'P 1'
#
loop_
_entity.id
_entity.type
_entity.pdbx_description
1 polymer ?
#
loop_
_entity_poly.entity_id
_entity_poly.type
_entity_poly.pdbx_seq_one_letter_code
_entity_poly.pdbx_strand_id
1 'polypeptide(L)'
;MKLKKITSVLAVSSAFMLNACGGGGAAGPTQNAGYGNVVSVSKQNIGSYASMQVLYPVMLQTGDFGRIVGNSFAVESAFESANIINSATTFNFNPLAPIRNPSYFKAGSVSAYAIEYKTPGQNATTNTNQISRTASGLIIVPNGVTPRGVVVYFHPTTWGKNQVPSCLGPLASGNVSSNIPSYCNVTALDSTGAGTFAMLSAVYAARGFVVIAPDYVGQGLDYDNVHPYVVFPENNVLSAFNMFPAMRQILESAPFNVPSSTTLPLFITGYSEGGGYALKASQMAQSTAAGMLSSANLSLKITSPQEGAYSLTDQMNFAFNNNNDGLLNCASNPSYDCGNVDMMESNQSGVTPEVSAMNTWNIGSAPYAAKIKPLLTSYVLTAATYYKFQNLNGAYDMSMNHQFWADVEMPGNVVASLYQLYSGLLGDVYTGSQIMAGIFGNSIKINGYDPITAPSITVFTPFGDIPESLPAGNWGTNNAGTNFIHQKIATDPQFVTILADGSTYNWQTSSPINFIHMNYDSAVTVINSYQAYSCMRNGVSFPGSGNLVASAAPCSTPSSGALIESTIIPNFQLTNNATQLAPMDILTPSQVNSAAKNKFWTASSFGINFLGTPFDHGDMFVQGSIVALCTFENSLKDGSNSGVCPTL
;
A
#
# COMPACT_ATOMS: atom_id res chain seq x y z
N MET A 1 56.34 38.47 2.45
CA MET A 1 56.37 38.12 1.01
C MET A 1 55.80 36.70 0.88
N LYS A 2 54.58 36.54 0.36
CA LYS A 2 54.02 35.22 -0.01
C LYS A 2 54.66 34.78 -1.34
N LEU A 3 55.01 33.50 -1.52
CA LEU A 3 54.53 32.62 -2.61
C LEU A 3 55.26 31.26 -2.70
N LYS A 4 54.45 30.19 -2.66
CA LYS A 4 54.42 28.93 -3.46
C LYS A 4 55.69 28.09 -3.77
N LYS A 5 55.61 26.79 -3.42
CA LYS A 5 55.75 25.56 -4.25
C LYS A 5 55.57 24.34 -3.31
N ILE A 6 54.51 23.52 -3.37
CA ILE A 6 54.14 22.42 -4.30
C ILE A 6 55.09 21.19 -4.28
N THR A 7 54.44 20.03 -4.04
CA THR A 7 54.76 18.60 -4.28
C THR A 7 55.79 17.86 -3.42
N SER A 8 55.33 16.81 -2.72
CA SER A 8 55.64 15.41 -3.08
C SER A 8 54.80 14.38 -2.29
N VAL A 9 54.49 13.30 -3.02
CA VAL A 9 53.81 12.05 -2.66
C VAL A 9 54.66 11.21 -1.71
N LEU A 10 54.06 10.47 -0.76
CA LEU A 10 54.43 9.07 -0.48
C LEU A 10 53.35 8.34 0.35
N ALA A 11 53.00 7.15 -0.14
CA ALA A 11 52.08 6.20 0.45
C ALA A 11 52.64 5.58 1.74
N VAL A 12 51.75 5.31 2.71
CA VAL A 12 51.99 4.30 3.74
C VAL A 12 50.73 3.47 3.91
N SER A 13 50.81 2.27 3.37
CA SER A 13 49.98 1.10 3.64
C SER A 13 49.90 0.84 5.14
N SER A 14 48.69 0.70 5.69
CA SER A 14 48.49 0.15 7.03
C SER A 14 47.40 -0.91 6.96
N ALA A 15 47.81 -2.14 7.25
CA ALA A 15 47.04 -3.36 7.11
C ALA A 15 45.72 -3.33 7.90
N PHE A 16 44.63 -3.68 7.22
CA PHE A 16 43.39 -4.11 7.85
C PHE A 16 43.62 -5.48 8.49
N MET A 17 43.79 -5.51 9.80
CA MET A 17 43.63 -6.73 10.60
C MET A 17 42.14 -7.00 10.77
N LEU A 18 41.69 -8.07 10.12
CA LEU A 18 40.46 -8.78 10.45
C LEU A 18 40.52 -9.21 11.91
N ASN A 19 39.62 -8.68 12.74
CA ASN A 19 39.24 -9.32 14.00
C ASN A 19 37.77 -9.71 13.91
N ALA A 20 37.55 -10.98 13.61
CA ALA A 20 36.36 -11.68 14.02
C ALA A 20 36.40 -11.85 15.54
N CYS A 21 35.44 -11.27 16.25
CA CYS A 21 35.14 -11.59 17.65
C CYS A 21 33.63 -11.59 17.83
N GLY A 22 33.09 -12.77 18.10
CA GLY A 22 31.73 -12.91 18.61
C GLY A 22 31.63 -12.52 20.09
N GLY A 23 30.40 -12.30 20.54
CA GLY A 23 29.96 -12.42 21.93
C GLY A 23 30.49 -11.37 22.91
N GLY A 24 29.70 -10.31 23.14
CA GLY A 24 29.93 -9.38 24.25
C GLY A 24 29.23 -8.03 24.03
N GLY A 25 27.90 -8.02 24.12
CA GLY A 25 27.10 -6.81 23.93
C GLY A 25 27.37 -5.77 25.03
N ALA A 26 27.87 -4.60 24.64
CA ALA A 26 27.55 -3.39 25.36
C ALA A 26 26.05 -3.13 25.14
N ALA A 27 25.24 -3.32 26.18
CA ALA A 27 23.81 -3.07 26.15
C ALA A 27 23.57 -1.59 25.85
N GLY A 28 23.11 -1.28 24.63
CA GLY A 28 22.55 0.04 24.32
C GLY A 28 21.35 0.35 25.22
N PRO A 29 20.88 1.61 25.26
CA PRO A 29 19.79 2.08 26.14
C PRO A 29 18.42 1.40 25.94
N THR A 30 18.32 0.39 25.06
CA THR A 30 17.10 -0.28 24.62
C THR A 30 16.83 -1.63 25.29
N GLN A 31 17.78 -2.24 26.02
CA GLN A 31 17.60 -3.62 26.55
C GLN A 31 16.57 -3.75 27.69
N ASN A 32 16.12 -2.66 28.32
CA ASN A 32 15.14 -2.66 29.43
C ASN A 32 13.90 -1.79 29.16
N ALA A 33 13.58 -1.47 27.91
CA ALA A 33 12.50 -0.54 27.56
C ALA A 33 11.08 -1.13 27.64
N GLY A 34 10.95 -2.40 28.06
CA GLY A 34 9.67 -3.08 28.28
C GLY A 34 8.87 -3.32 26.99
N TYR A 35 9.52 -3.44 25.83
CA TYR A 35 8.82 -3.70 24.57
C TYR A 35 8.01 -5.00 24.64
N GLY A 36 6.79 -4.94 24.11
CA GLY A 36 5.81 -6.01 24.22
C GLY A 36 5.04 -6.07 25.54
N ASN A 37 5.38 -5.23 26.53
CA ASN A 37 4.58 -5.11 27.75
C ASN A 37 3.16 -4.67 27.37
N VAL A 38 2.19 -5.53 27.71
CA VAL A 38 0.77 -5.29 27.48
C VAL A 38 0.28 -4.25 28.48
N VAL A 39 -0.25 -3.14 27.97
CA VAL A 39 -0.83 -2.06 28.77
C VAL A 39 -2.31 -2.32 28.98
N SER A 40 -3.04 -2.66 27.92
CA SER A 40 -4.45 -3.02 28.01
C SER A 40 -4.88 -3.99 26.90
N VAL A 41 -5.91 -4.79 27.20
CA VAL A 41 -6.59 -5.67 26.24
C VAL A 41 -8.08 -5.43 26.39
N SER A 42 -8.71 -4.85 25.38
CA SER A 42 -10.12 -4.50 25.38
C SER A 42 -10.89 -5.33 24.35
N LYS A 43 -11.70 -6.28 24.83
CA LYS A 43 -12.56 -7.08 23.97
C LYS A 43 -13.61 -6.19 23.31
N GLN A 44 -13.64 -6.23 21.99
CA GLN A 44 -14.56 -5.45 21.18
C GLN A 44 -15.94 -6.13 21.15
N ASN A 45 -17.00 -5.34 21.29
CA ASN A 45 -18.37 -5.83 21.18
C ASN A 45 -18.81 -5.72 19.72
N ILE A 46 -18.62 -6.80 18.97
CA ILE A 46 -19.05 -6.88 17.57
C ILE A 46 -20.41 -7.58 17.58
N GLY A 47 -21.45 -6.91 17.09
CA GLY A 47 -22.84 -7.37 17.19
C GLY A 47 -23.10 -8.74 16.53
N SER A 48 -24.30 -9.31 16.73
CA SER A 48 -24.67 -10.59 16.11
C SER A 48 -24.68 -10.49 14.58
N TYR A 49 -23.70 -11.14 13.93
CA TYR A 49 -23.47 -11.11 12.48
C TYR A 49 -24.55 -11.78 11.62
N ALA A 50 -25.56 -12.41 12.23
CA ALA A 50 -26.59 -13.18 11.53
C ALA A 50 -27.48 -12.35 10.58
N SER A 51 -27.40 -11.01 10.62
CA SER A 51 -28.14 -10.11 9.74
C SER A 51 -27.27 -9.26 8.82
N MET A 52 -25.94 -9.44 8.83
CA MET A 52 -25.04 -8.62 8.02
C MET A 52 -24.51 -9.44 6.85
N GLN A 53 -25.20 -9.33 5.71
CA GLN A 53 -24.67 -9.64 4.37
C GLN A 53 -23.35 -8.90 4.04
N VAL A 54 -22.79 -8.11 4.97
CA VAL A 54 -21.79 -7.03 4.78
C VAL A 54 -20.38 -7.51 4.43
N LEU A 55 -20.00 -8.76 4.75
CA LEU A 55 -18.76 -9.34 4.19
C LEU A 55 -18.81 -9.44 2.65
N TYR A 56 -20.01 -9.54 2.06
CA TYR A 56 -20.23 -9.72 0.63
C TYR A 56 -20.16 -8.41 -0.20
N PRO A 57 -20.79 -7.27 0.18
CA PRO A 57 -20.65 -6.01 -0.56
C PRO A 57 -19.29 -5.34 -0.34
N VAL A 58 -18.60 -5.57 0.79
CA VAL A 58 -17.27 -4.98 1.06
C VAL A 58 -16.17 -5.67 0.24
N MET A 59 -16.35 -6.95 -0.14
CA MET A 59 -15.45 -7.62 -1.08
C MET A 59 -15.57 -7.11 -2.53
N LEU A 60 -16.55 -6.23 -2.83
CA LEU A 60 -16.86 -5.76 -4.20
C LEU A 60 -17.11 -4.25 -4.29
N GLN A 61 -16.72 -3.53 -3.24
CA GLN A 61 -16.59 -2.09 -3.17
C GLN A 61 -15.07 -1.86 -3.30
N THR A 62 -14.49 -1.32 -4.36
CA THR A 62 -14.82 -0.04 -5.00
C THR A 62 -13.74 0.37 -6.01
N GLY A 63 -14.15 0.94 -7.15
CA GLY A 63 -13.46 2.05 -7.83
C GLY A 63 -14.43 3.23 -7.86
N ASP A 64 -14.01 4.39 -7.33
CA ASP A 64 -14.83 5.47 -6.75
C ASP A 64 -15.67 5.04 -5.54
N PHE A 65 -15.15 5.31 -4.34
CA PHE A 65 -15.66 4.71 -3.12
C PHE A 65 -17.15 5.08 -2.90
N GLY A 66 -18.03 4.10 -3.10
CA GLY A 66 -19.44 4.32 -3.42
C GLY A 66 -20.20 5.26 -2.48
N ARG A 67 -20.97 6.17 -3.08
CA ARG A 67 -21.94 7.01 -2.38
C ARG A 67 -23.24 6.23 -2.15
N ILE A 68 -23.71 6.18 -0.90
CA ILE A 68 -25.08 5.77 -0.57
C ILE A 68 -26.06 6.83 -1.13
N VAL A 69 -27.00 6.42 -1.99
CA VAL A 69 -28.12 7.28 -2.43
C VAL A 69 -29.43 6.58 -2.03
N GLY A 70 -29.95 6.92 -0.85
CA GLY A 70 -31.23 6.41 -0.35
C GLY A 70 -31.20 4.93 0.09
N ASN A 71 -32.38 4.29 0.09
CA ASN A 71 -32.62 2.96 0.68
C ASN A 71 -32.45 1.77 -0.31
N SER A 72 -31.77 1.94 -1.44
CA SER A 72 -31.63 0.87 -2.44
C SER A 72 -30.22 0.79 -3.04
N PHE A 73 -29.65 -0.42 -3.03
CA PHE A 73 -28.39 -0.80 -3.68
C PHE A 73 -28.68 -1.42 -5.07
N ALA A 74 -27.91 -1.05 -6.09
CA ALA A 74 -27.97 -1.65 -7.42
C ALA A 74 -26.56 -2.01 -7.90
N VAL A 75 -26.04 -3.19 -7.51
CA VAL A 75 -24.70 -3.69 -7.93
C VAL A 75 -24.71 -5.18 -8.29
N GLU A 76 -25.84 -5.88 -8.15
CA GLU A 76 -25.85 -7.35 -8.13
C GLU A 76 -25.80 -8.02 -9.53
N SER A 77 -26.22 -7.34 -10.61
CA SER A 77 -26.34 -7.96 -11.94
C SER A 77 -25.06 -7.96 -12.80
N ALA A 78 -24.17 -6.98 -12.61
CA ALA A 78 -22.97 -6.83 -13.45
C ALA A 78 -21.88 -7.87 -13.13
N PHE A 79 -21.71 -8.22 -11.84
CA PHE A 79 -20.66 -9.15 -11.39
C PHE A 79 -20.97 -10.62 -11.72
N GLU A 80 -22.25 -11.03 -11.66
CA GLU A 80 -22.65 -12.39 -12.04
C GLU A 80 -22.49 -12.63 -13.54
N SER A 81 -22.80 -11.62 -14.35
CA SER A 81 -22.55 -11.69 -15.79
C SER A 81 -21.06 -11.62 -16.12
N ALA A 82 -20.25 -10.98 -15.26
CA ALA A 82 -18.78 -10.87 -15.37
C ALA A 82 -18.05 -12.21 -15.28
N ASN A 83 -18.40 -13.03 -14.29
CA ASN A 83 -17.69 -14.26 -13.98
C ASN A 83 -18.00 -15.44 -14.89
N ILE A 84 -19.11 -15.43 -15.63
CA ILE A 84 -19.62 -16.65 -16.29
C ILE A 84 -18.88 -17.03 -17.59
N ILE A 85 -18.03 -16.18 -18.18
CA ILE A 85 -17.53 -16.43 -19.56
C ILE A 85 -15.99 -16.37 -19.73
N ASN A 86 -15.22 -15.72 -18.85
CA ASN A 86 -13.75 -15.60 -19.02
C ASN A 86 -12.91 -16.66 -18.30
N SER A 87 -13.54 -17.58 -17.58
CA SER A 87 -12.87 -18.57 -16.72
C SER A 87 -12.38 -19.83 -17.45
N ALA A 88 -12.70 -20.00 -18.72
CA ALA A 88 -12.50 -21.28 -19.41
C ALA A 88 -11.23 -21.36 -20.28
N THR A 89 -10.64 -20.24 -20.74
CA THR A 89 -9.61 -20.31 -21.80
C THR A 89 -8.41 -19.37 -21.67
N THR A 90 -8.44 -18.31 -20.85
CA THR A 90 -7.30 -17.36 -20.75
C THR A 90 -6.68 -17.29 -19.35
N PHE A 91 -7.45 -17.72 -18.36
CA PHE A 91 -7.04 -17.83 -16.98
C PHE A 91 -7.10 -19.32 -16.63
N ASN A 92 -6.00 -19.90 -16.14
CA ASN A 92 -6.09 -21.15 -15.38
C ASN A 92 -6.74 -20.90 -13.99
N PHE A 93 -7.67 -19.94 -13.92
CA PHE A 93 -8.37 -19.47 -12.76
C PHE A 93 -9.87 -19.52 -13.08
N ASN A 94 -10.59 -20.33 -12.30
CA ASN A 94 -11.99 -20.04 -12.05
C ASN A 94 -11.98 -18.73 -11.23
N PRO A 95 -12.61 -17.62 -11.66
CA PRO A 95 -12.76 -16.45 -10.81
C PRO A 95 -13.38 -16.95 -9.53
N LEU A 96 -12.77 -16.54 -8.42
CA LEU A 96 -13.22 -16.81 -7.07
C LEU A 96 -14.74 -16.80 -7.08
N ALA A 97 -15.33 -17.98 -6.88
CA ALA A 97 -16.75 -18.05 -6.62
C ALA A 97 -17.02 -16.99 -5.55
N PRO A 98 -18.02 -16.11 -5.70
CA PRO A 98 -18.45 -15.31 -4.57
C PRO A 98 -18.58 -16.30 -3.41
N ILE A 99 -18.03 -15.99 -2.24
CA ILE A 99 -18.04 -16.91 -1.10
C ILE A 99 -19.50 -17.02 -0.64
N ARG A 100 -20.32 -17.76 -1.40
CA ARG A 100 -21.74 -18.03 -1.18
C ARG A 100 -21.93 -19.32 -0.40
N ASN A 101 -20.86 -20.09 -0.22
CA ASN A 101 -20.90 -21.35 0.49
C ASN A 101 -20.44 -21.12 1.94
N PRO A 102 -21.33 -21.22 2.94
CA PRO A 102 -20.96 -21.10 4.35
C PRO A 102 -19.87 -22.09 4.77
N SER A 103 -19.71 -23.21 4.05
CA SER A 103 -18.66 -24.21 4.28
C SER A 103 -17.24 -23.73 3.97
N TYR A 104 -17.10 -22.60 3.24
CA TYR A 104 -15.80 -21.99 3.00
C TYR A 104 -15.25 -21.28 4.24
N PHE A 105 -16.08 -20.77 5.15
CA PHE A 105 -15.58 -20.24 6.41
C PHE A 105 -15.44 -21.38 7.42
N LYS A 106 -14.29 -21.42 8.10
CA LYS A 106 -14.04 -22.46 9.12
C LYS A 106 -14.58 -22.04 10.48
N ALA A 107 -14.46 -20.74 10.80
CA ALA A 107 -15.00 -20.18 12.02
C ALA A 107 -16.38 -19.56 11.75
N GLY A 108 -17.39 -19.95 12.53
CA GLY A 108 -18.74 -19.38 12.43
C GLY A 108 -18.86 -17.97 13.04
N SER A 109 -17.85 -17.53 13.78
CA SER A 109 -17.71 -16.17 14.31
C SER A 109 -16.26 -15.88 14.72
N VAL A 110 -15.95 -14.62 14.98
CA VAL A 110 -14.64 -14.17 15.47
C VAL A 110 -14.81 -13.31 16.72
N SER A 111 -13.78 -13.24 17.56
CA SER A 111 -13.65 -12.24 18.62
C SER A 111 -12.55 -11.25 18.23
N ALA A 112 -12.78 -9.95 18.39
CA ALA A 112 -11.73 -8.95 18.21
C ALA A 112 -11.38 -8.25 19.52
N TYR A 113 -10.13 -7.80 19.60
CA TYR A 113 -9.54 -7.15 20.76
C TYR A 113 -8.72 -5.96 20.28
N ALA A 114 -9.05 -4.76 20.77
CA ALA A 114 -8.14 -3.64 20.68
C ALA A 114 -7.13 -3.78 21.82
N ILE A 115 -5.85 -3.62 21.51
CA ILE A 115 -4.77 -3.76 22.49
C ILE A 115 -3.89 -2.52 22.52
N GLU A 116 -3.31 -2.25 23.68
CA GLU A 116 -2.30 -1.22 23.87
C GLU A 116 -1.04 -1.88 24.44
N TYR A 117 0.12 -1.54 23.90
CA TYR A 117 1.37 -2.22 24.24
C TYR A 117 2.57 -1.29 24.06
N LYS A 118 3.68 -1.64 24.71
CA LYS A 118 4.93 -0.90 24.59
C LYS A 118 5.73 -1.29 23.36
N THR A 119 6.25 -0.32 22.62
CA THR A 119 7.05 -0.51 21.40
C THR A 119 8.06 0.65 21.24
N PRO A 120 9.18 0.48 20.53
CA PRO A 120 10.06 1.62 20.22
C PRO A 120 9.41 2.61 19.25
N GLY A 121 9.63 3.88 19.51
CA GLY A 121 9.43 4.94 18.51
C GLY A 121 10.64 5.06 17.57
N GLN A 122 10.49 5.85 16.52
CA GLN A 122 11.60 6.09 15.58
C GLN A 122 12.65 7.00 16.23
N ASN A 123 13.94 6.71 16.02
CA ASN A 123 15.08 7.33 16.72
C ASN A 123 15.17 7.04 18.23
N ALA A 124 14.66 5.90 18.69
CA ALA A 124 14.76 5.46 20.09
C ALA A 124 16.20 5.46 20.67
N THR A 125 17.23 5.39 19.84
CA THR A 125 18.64 5.41 20.28
C THR A 125 19.15 6.81 20.63
N THR A 126 18.51 7.86 20.14
CA THR A 126 18.95 9.26 20.30
C THR A 126 17.91 10.18 20.93
N ASN A 127 16.64 9.75 21.02
CA ASN A 127 15.57 10.50 21.64
C ASN A 127 14.91 9.67 22.76
N THR A 128 15.01 10.15 24.01
CA THR A 128 14.45 9.48 25.19
C THR A 128 12.94 9.31 25.13
N ASN A 129 12.22 10.23 24.48
CA ASN A 129 10.76 10.13 24.30
C ASN A 129 10.38 9.05 23.27
N GLN A 130 11.35 8.55 22.50
CA GLN A 130 11.16 7.49 21.51
C GLN A 130 11.67 6.13 22.04
N ILE A 131 12.33 6.09 23.21
CA ILE A 131 12.81 4.85 23.83
C ILE A 131 11.67 3.88 24.09
N SER A 132 10.51 4.32 24.56
CA SER A 132 9.37 3.43 24.80
C SER A 132 8.08 4.21 24.64
N ARG A 133 7.28 3.81 23.66
CA ARG A 133 5.98 4.42 23.35
C ARG A 133 4.87 3.42 23.63
N THR A 134 3.66 3.91 23.86
CA THR A 134 2.48 3.05 23.85
C THR A 134 1.85 3.15 22.47
N ALA A 135 1.79 2.04 21.75
CA ALA A 135 1.07 1.93 20.48
C ALA A 135 -0.19 1.08 20.68
N SER A 136 -1.05 1.07 19.66
CA SER A 136 -2.27 0.28 19.62
C SER A 136 -2.32 -0.65 18.42
N GLY A 137 -3.28 -1.58 18.44
CA GLY A 137 -3.54 -2.48 17.32
C GLY A 137 -4.72 -3.40 17.58
N LEU A 138 -5.10 -4.15 16.55
CA LEU A 138 -6.19 -5.10 16.55
C LEU A 138 -5.68 -6.55 16.57
N ILE A 139 -6.26 -7.37 17.44
CA ILE A 139 -6.12 -8.83 17.40
C ILE A 139 -7.49 -9.45 17.15
N ILE A 140 -7.60 -10.30 16.13
CA ILE A 140 -8.82 -11.04 15.80
C ILE A 140 -8.54 -12.54 15.98
N VAL A 141 -9.42 -13.23 16.72
CA VAL A 141 -9.28 -14.65 17.03
C VAL A 141 -10.53 -15.41 16.56
N PRO A 142 -10.38 -16.53 15.85
CA PRO A 142 -11.51 -17.34 15.41
C PRO A 142 -12.17 -18.05 16.60
N ASN A 143 -13.50 -18.00 16.69
CA ASN A 143 -14.24 -18.68 17.75
C ASN A 143 -14.58 -20.13 17.34
N GLY A 144 -14.55 -21.05 18.31
CA GLY A 144 -15.05 -22.41 18.13
C GLY A 144 -14.21 -23.31 17.23
N VAL A 145 -13.02 -22.87 16.82
CA VAL A 145 -12.06 -23.67 16.04
C VAL A 145 -10.66 -23.51 16.58
N THR A 146 -9.83 -24.55 16.44
CA THR A 146 -8.41 -24.48 16.74
C THR A 146 -7.71 -23.54 15.74
N PRO A 147 -6.92 -22.55 16.20
CA PRO A 147 -6.14 -21.71 15.32
C PRO A 147 -5.23 -22.52 14.39
N ARG A 148 -5.28 -22.20 13.10
CA ARG A 148 -4.45 -22.82 12.05
C ARG A 148 -3.09 -22.18 11.90
N GLY A 149 -2.91 -21.01 12.50
CA GLY A 149 -1.73 -20.17 12.39
C GLY A 149 -2.06 -18.73 12.79
N VAL A 150 -1.05 -17.88 12.67
CA VAL A 150 -1.14 -16.43 12.93
C VAL A 150 -0.85 -15.70 11.63
N VAL A 151 -1.67 -14.73 11.26
CA VAL A 151 -1.45 -13.80 10.16
C VAL A 151 -1.12 -12.45 10.77
N VAL A 152 0.05 -11.89 10.43
CA VAL A 152 0.33 -10.47 10.62
C VAL A 152 -0.11 -9.75 9.35
N TYR A 153 -1.06 -8.83 9.49
CA TYR A 153 -1.60 -8.01 8.41
C TYR A 153 -1.19 -6.54 8.61
N PHE A 154 -0.40 -6.02 7.69
CA PHE A 154 -0.02 -4.61 7.65
C PHE A 154 -1.00 -3.84 6.75
N HIS A 155 -1.73 -2.87 7.32
CA HIS A 155 -2.71 -2.06 6.59
C HIS A 155 -2.05 -1.03 5.64
N PRO A 156 -2.76 -0.51 4.63
CA PRO A 156 -2.21 0.50 3.71
C PRO A 156 -2.13 1.88 4.36
N THR A 157 -1.72 2.87 3.55
CA THR A 157 -1.61 4.28 3.95
C THR A 157 -2.91 4.81 4.53
N THR A 158 -2.79 5.39 5.72
CA THR A 158 -3.87 6.13 6.40
C THR A 158 -3.46 7.60 6.50
N TRP A 159 -4.43 8.49 6.31
CA TRP A 159 -4.20 9.93 6.38
C TRP A 159 -4.73 10.53 7.68
N GLY A 160 -5.83 9.98 8.19
CA GLY A 160 -6.35 10.30 9.52
C GLY A 160 -5.70 9.43 10.59
N LYS A 161 -5.35 10.04 11.72
CA LYS A 161 -4.65 9.34 12.81
C LYS A 161 -5.42 8.18 13.44
N ASN A 162 -6.73 8.22 13.37
CA ASN A 162 -7.64 7.21 13.91
C ASN A 162 -8.23 6.27 12.83
N GLN A 163 -7.78 6.35 11.57
CA GLN A 163 -8.24 5.49 10.49
C GLN A 163 -7.52 4.13 10.48
N VAL A 164 -7.43 3.50 11.65
CA VAL A 164 -6.56 2.35 11.91
C VAL A 164 -7.34 1.09 12.29
N PRO A 165 -6.76 -0.12 12.16
CA PRO A 165 -7.46 -1.38 12.46
C PRO A 165 -8.13 -1.45 13.84
N SER A 166 -7.47 -0.99 14.91
CA SER A 166 -8.01 -1.10 16.28
C SER A 166 -9.32 -0.35 16.50
N CYS A 167 -9.63 0.61 15.63
CA CYS A 167 -10.81 1.44 15.76
C CYS A 167 -12.09 0.79 15.29
N LEU A 168 -12.04 -0.29 14.49
CA LEU A 168 -13.23 -0.99 13.99
C LEU A 168 -14.31 -0.01 13.49
N GLY A 169 -13.87 0.96 12.69
CA GLY A 169 -14.71 2.08 12.25
C GLY A 169 -15.96 1.64 11.47
N PRO A 170 -16.91 2.55 11.24
CA PRO A 170 -18.14 2.27 10.53
C PRO A 170 -17.90 1.82 9.09
N LEU A 171 -18.71 0.86 8.63
CA LEU A 171 -18.80 0.44 7.23
C LEU A 171 -19.91 1.19 6.46
N ALA A 172 -20.71 1.95 7.20
CA ALA A 172 -21.83 2.78 6.74
C ALA A 172 -22.23 3.77 7.86
N SER A 173 -23.51 3.79 8.27
CA SER A 173 -23.96 4.49 9.47
C SER A 173 -23.81 3.61 10.72
N GLY A 174 -22.79 3.91 11.53
CA GLY A 174 -22.54 3.25 12.82
C GLY A 174 -21.32 2.33 12.84
N ASN A 175 -20.63 2.29 13.99
CA ASN A 175 -19.38 1.55 14.18
C ASN A 175 -19.57 0.03 14.08
N VAL A 176 -18.54 -0.69 13.61
CA VAL A 176 -18.54 -2.17 13.61
C VAL A 176 -18.60 -2.71 15.03
N SER A 177 -17.93 -2.04 15.97
CA SER A 177 -18.05 -2.33 17.39
C SER A 177 -18.74 -1.22 18.18
N SER A 178 -19.55 -1.61 19.17
CA SER A 178 -20.11 -0.69 20.17
C SER A 178 -19.16 -0.41 21.35
N ASN A 179 -18.00 -1.08 21.42
CA ASN A 179 -17.00 -0.92 22.48
C ASN A 179 -15.62 -0.57 21.90
N ILE A 180 -15.52 0.55 21.18
CA ILE A 180 -14.26 1.02 20.57
C ILE A 180 -13.40 1.80 21.55
N PRO A 181 -12.06 1.84 21.38
CA PRO A 181 -11.17 2.69 22.17
C PRO A 181 -11.54 4.18 22.08
N SER A 182 -11.24 4.95 23.14
CA SER A 182 -11.63 6.37 23.20
C SER A 182 -10.94 7.24 22.14
N TYR A 183 -9.69 6.94 21.78
CA TYR A 183 -8.94 7.66 20.73
C TYR A 183 -9.53 7.45 19.33
N CYS A 184 -10.43 6.48 19.16
CA CYS A 184 -11.14 6.26 17.90
C CYS A 184 -12.34 7.19 17.70
N ASN A 185 -12.75 7.91 18.75
CA ASN A 185 -13.92 8.79 18.74
C ASN A 185 -13.58 10.18 18.22
N VAL A 186 -13.29 10.29 16.93
CA VAL A 186 -13.20 11.60 16.25
C VAL A 186 -14.53 11.88 15.57
N THR A 187 -15.03 13.10 15.77
CA THR A 187 -16.31 13.61 15.26
C THR A 187 -16.47 13.37 13.75
N ALA A 188 -17.37 12.45 13.40
CA ALA A 188 -18.22 12.39 12.21
C ALA A 188 -17.59 12.66 10.82
N LEU A 189 -17.43 11.56 10.04
CA LEU A 189 -17.95 11.35 8.66
C LEU A 189 -17.04 10.46 7.79
N ASP A 190 -15.80 10.16 8.22
CA ASP A 190 -14.82 9.47 7.37
C ASP A 190 -13.97 8.44 8.13
N SER A 191 -14.62 7.64 8.96
CA SER A 191 -14.02 6.46 9.61
C SER A 191 -14.26 5.17 8.80
N THR A 192 -14.61 5.31 7.52
CA THR A 192 -14.86 4.22 6.55
C THR A 192 -13.62 3.37 6.27
N GLY A 193 -12.42 3.93 6.37
CA GLY A 193 -11.16 3.19 6.22
C GLY A 193 -10.93 2.14 7.31
N ALA A 194 -11.08 2.52 8.59
CA ALA A 194 -10.80 1.66 9.75
C ALA A 194 -11.66 0.37 9.77
N GLY A 195 -12.95 0.48 9.42
CA GLY A 195 -13.84 -0.68 9.31
C GLY A 195 -13.39 -1.64 8.21
N THR A 196 -12.98 -1.11 7.06
CA THR A 196 -12.59 -1.91 5.90
C THR A 196 -11.26 -2.64 6.14
N PHE A 197 -10.26 -1.98 6.75
CA PHE A 197 -8.98 -2.61 7.13
C PHE A 197 -9.18 -3.76 8.12
N ALA A 198 -10.03 -3.54 9.13
CA ALA A 198 -10.35 -4.54 10.13
C ALA A 198 -11.13 -5.73 9.54
N MET A 199 -12.03 -5.49 8.58
CA MET A 199 -12.78 -6.56 7.92
C MET A 199 -11.93 -7.44 7.02
N LEU A 200 -11.01 -6.87 6.25
CA LEU A 200 -10.10 -7.67 5.43
C LEU A 200 -9.17 -8.51 6.30
N SER A 201 -8.69 -7.94 7.41
CA SER A 201 -8.02 -8.70 8.46
C SER A 201 -8.91 -9.86 8.95
N ALA A 202 -10.22 -9.62 9.14
CA ALA A 202 -11.15 -10.64 9.58
C ALA A 202 -11.41 -11.77 8.57
N VAL A 203 -11.13 -11.59 7.26
CA VAL A 203 -11.26 -12.67 6.26
C VAL A 203 -10.30 -13.83 6.59
N TYR A 204 -9.07 -13.52 7.00
CA TYR A 204 -8.13 -14.52 7.49
C TYR A 204 -8.65 -15.18 8.77
N ALA A 205 -9.24 -14.40 9.69
CA ALA A 205 -9.82 -14.95 10.92
C ALA A 205 -10.98 -15.91 10.66
N ALA A 206 -11.88 -15.58 9.73
CA ALA A 206 -12.97 -16.46 9.32
C ALA A 206 -12.47 -17.79 8.72
N ARG A 207 -11.24 -17.82 8.20
CA ARG A 207 -10.54 -19.03 7.72
C ARG A 207 -9.80 -19.81 8.81
N GLY A 208 -9.89 -19.36 10.06
CA GLY A 208 -9.33 -20.03 11.23
C GLY A 208 -7.92 -19.56 11.60
N PHE A 209 -7.46 -18.41 11.10
CA PHE A 209 -6.20 -17.80 11.52
C PHE A 209 -6.40 -16.82 12.67
N VAL A 210 -5.45 -16.71 13.59
CA VAL A 210 -5.37 -15.53 14.46
C VAL A 210 -4.79 -14.39 13.64
N VAL A 211 -5.31 -13.18 13.79
CA VAL A 211 -4.85 -12.04 13.00
C VAL A 211 -4.34 -10.95 13.92
N ILE A 212 -3.17 -10.42 13.60
CA ILE A 212 -2.53 -9.29 14.26
C ILE A 212 -2.45 -8.17 13.21
N ALA A 213 -3.09 -7.04 13.49
CA ALA A 213 -3.04 -5.86 12.65
C ALA A 213 -2.62 -4.66 13.51
N PRO A 214 -1.34 -4.25 13.51
CA PRO A 214 -0.92 -3.06 14.25
C PRO A 214 -1.54 -1.81 13.66
N ASP A 215 -1.69 -0.75 14.46
CA ASP A 215 -2.09 0.57 13.95
C ASP A 215 -0.90 1.40 13.43
N TYR A 216 0.33 0.92 13.66
CA TYR A 216 1.60 1.64 13.45
C TYR A 216 1.96 2.68 14.52
N VAL A 217 3.25 2.99 14.60
CA VAL A 217 3.78 4.09 15.43
C VAL A 217 3.36 5.42 14.79
N GLY A 218 3.01 6.43 15.58
CA GLY A 218 2.50 7.71 15.06
C GLY A 218 1.04 7.68 14.58
N GLN A 219 0.31 6.61 14.86
CA GLN A 219 -1.10 6.40 14.49
C GLN A 219 -1.83 5.71 15.65
N GLY A 220 -3.17 5.63 15.58
CA GLY A 220 -4.00 5.07 16.63
C GLY A 220 -3.79 5.81 17.95
N LEU A 221 -3.48 5.09 19.03
CA LEU A 221 -3.17 5.69 20.32
C LEU A 221 -1.91 6.57 20.29
N ASP A 222 -0.96 6.30 19.40
CA ASP A 222 0.31 7.05 19.29
C ASP A 222 0.20 8.26 18.35
N TYR A 223 -1.01 8.79 18.14
CA TYR A 223 -1.32 9.82 17.14
C TYR A 223 -0.52 11.11 17.26
N ASP A 224 -0.01 11.44 18.46
CA ASP A 224 0.78 12.64 18.75
C ASP A 224 2.03 12.77 17.88
N ASN A 225 2.55 11.67 17.32
CA ASN A 225 3.80 11.67 16.56
C ASN A 225 3.55 11.60 15.06
N VAL A 226 4.56 12.06 14.31
CA VAL A 226 4.62 11.81 12.88
C VAL A 226 4.81 10.33 12.64
N HIS A 227 3.95 9.73 11.83
CA HIS A 227 4.09 8.34 11.45
C HIS A 227 5.39 8.17 10.62
N PRO A 228 6.28 7.20 10.93
CA PRO A 228 7.52 6.96 10.19
C PRO A 228 7.26 6.28 8.84
N TYR A 229 6.50 6.97 7.99
CA TYR A 229 5.95 6.50 6.72
C TYR A 229 7.02 6.02 5.77
N VAL A 230 6.97 4.72 5.38
CA VAL A 230 7.83 3.94 4.45
C VAL A 230 9.36 4.06 4.53
N VAL A 231 9.94 5.21 4.91
CA VAL A 231 11.38 5.47 5.04
C VAL A 231 12.00 4.82 6.28
N PHE A 232 11.20 4.46 7.29
CA PHE A 232 11.66 3.73 8.47
C PHE A 232 10.76 2.53 8.78
N PRO A 233 10.80 1.50 7.92
CA PRO A 233 9.87 0.38 8.01
C PRO A 233 10.04 -0.46 9.28
N GLU A 234 11.24 -0.49 9.89
CA GLU A 234 11.54 -1.30 11.08
C GLU A 234 10.60 -1.02 12.25
N ASN A 235 10.31 0.25 12.53
CA ASN A 235 9.48 0.61 13.67
C ASN A 235 8.03 0.17 13.51
N ASN A 236 7.51 0.19 12.29
CA ASN A 236 6.17 -0.30 11.99
C ASN A 236 6.11 -1.83 11.99
N VAL A 237 7.18 -2.52 11.61
CA VAL A 237 7.31 -3.98 11.85
C VAL A 237 7.33 -4.32 13.34
N LEU A 238 8.11 -3.58 14.14
CA LEU A 238 8.16 -3.81 15.58
C LEU A 238 6.83 -3.52 16.27
N SER A 239 6.03 -2.59 15.74
CA SER A 239 4.66 -2.39 16.21
C SER A 239 3.83 -3.69 16.09
N ALA A 240 3.96 -4.46 15.01
CA ALA A 240 3.31 -5.77 14.92
C ALA A 240 3.89 -6.82 15.88
N PHE A 241 5.23 -6.98 15.90
CA PHE A 241 5.86 -8.09 16.64
C PHE A 241 5.74 -7.91 18.16
N ASN A 242 5.71 -6.68 18.65
CA ASN A 242 5.46 -6.40 20.07
C ASN A 242 4.02 -6.69 20.49
N MET A 243 3.11 -7.06 19.58
CA MET A 243 1.77 -7.54 19.91
C MET A 243 1.73 -9.05 20.26
N PHE A 244 2.80 -9.81 20.01
CA PHE A 244 2.82 -11.27 20.28
C PHE A 244 2.55 -11.64 21.75
N PRO A 245 3.04 -10.91 22.77
CA PRO A 245 2.69 -11.19 24.16
C PRO A 245 1.18 -11.04 24.43
N ALA A 246 0.55 -9.97 23.92
CA ALA A 246 -0.89 -9.76 24.03
C ALA A 246 -1.68 -10.86 23.31
N MET A 247 -1.24 -11.28 22.11
CA MET A 247 -1.82 -12.41 21.39
C MET A 247 -1.77 -13.69 22.24
N ARG A 248 -0.62 -14.01 22.86
CA ARG A 248 -0.50 -15.20 23.71
C ARG A 248 -1.37 -15.11 24.95
N GLN A 249 -1.44 -13.96 25.61
CA GLN A 249 -2.34 -13.72 26.74
C GLN A 249 -3.82 -13.95 26.37
N ILE A 250 -4.26 -13.46 25.20
CA ILE A 250 -5.63 -13.67 24.70
C ILE A 250 -5.87 -15.16 24.43
N LEU A 251 -4.95 -15.83 23.74
CA LEU A 251 -5.07 -17.22 23.31
C LEU A 251 -5.08 -18.21 24.47
N GLU A 252 -4.30 -17.97 25.53
CA GLU A 252 -4.29 -18.82 26.73
C GLU A 252 -5.59 -18.69 27.54
N SER A 253 -6.23 -17.53 27.46
CA SER A 253 -7.46 -17.26 28.21
C SER A 253 -8.67 -18.00 27.62
N ALA A 254 -9.65 -18.31 28.48
CA ALA A 254 -10.95 -18.80 28.01
C ALA A 254 -11.61 -17.75 27.08
N PRO A 255 -12.29 -18.17 26.00
CA PRO A 255 -12.64 -19.56 25.66
C PRO A 255 -11.62 -20.28 24.77
N PHE A 256 -10.50 -19.66 24.38
CA PHE A 256 -9.59 -20.23 23.37
C PHE A 256 -8.71 -21.33 23.94
N ASN A 257 -8.18 -21.16 25.15
CA ASN A 257 -7.40 -22.16 25.88
C ASN A 257 -6.25 -22.79 25.05
N VAL A 258 -5.57 -21.99 24.22
CA VAL A 258 -4.41 -22.39 23.42
C VAL A 258 -3.14 -22.09 24.22
N PRO A 259 -2.39 -23.10 24.71
CA PRO A 259 -1.19 -22.90 25.52
C PRO A 259 -0.14 -22.04 24.80
N SER A 260 0.60 -21.20 25.52
CA SER A 260 1.74 -20.45 24.95
C SER A 260 2.81 -21.36 24.38
N SER A 261 2.95 -22.60 24.88
CA SER A 261 3.86 -23.63 24.35
C SER A 261 3.45 -24.20 23.00
N THR A 262 2.24 -23.93 22.51
CA THR A 262 1.79 -24.38 21.18
C THR A 262 2.48 -23.57 20.09
N THR A 263 3.32 -24.24 19.31
CA THR A 263 3.93 -23.66 18.12
C THR A 263 2.88 -23.42 17.05
N LEU A 264 2.75 -22.17 16.59
CA LEU A 264 1.83 -21.79 15.51
C LEU A 264 2.61 -21.31 14.27
N PRO A 265 2.23 -21.72 13.05
CA PRO A 265 2.81 -21.15 11.85
C PRO A 265 2.40 -19.67 11.72
N LEU A 266 3.37 -18.83 11.34
CA LEU A 266 3.22 -17.39 11.12
C LEU A 266 3.20 -17.11 9.62
N PHE A 267 2.22 -16.33 9.20
CA PHE A 267 2.01 -15.83 7.85
C PHE A 267 2.07 -14.31 7.90
N ILE A 268 2.66 -13.69 6.89
CA ILE A 268 2.82 -12.23 6.85
C ILE A 268 2.27 -11.71 5.53
N THR A 269 1.44 -10.67 5.58
CA THR A 269 0.96 -9.96 4.39
C THR A 269 0.62 -8.51 4.73
N GLY A 270 0.36 -7.73 3.70
CA GLY A 270 -0.01 -6.33 3.78
C GLY A 270 -0.09 -5.74 2.40
N TYR A 271 -0.77 -4.59 2.28
CA TYR A 271 -1.08 -3.95 1.01
C TYR A 271 -0.57 -2.51 0.96
N SER A 272 -0.10 -2.06 -0.22
CA SER A 272 0.44 -0.71 -0.44
C SER A 272 1.60 -0.41 0.52
N GLU A 273 1.53 0.63 1.35
CA GLU A 273 2.46 0.83 2.47
C GLU A 273 2.74 -0.46 3.27
N GLY A 274 1.68 -1.18 3.63
CA GLY A 274 1.76 -2.43 4.38
C GLY A 274 2.45 -3.56 3.61
N GLY A 275 2.46 -3.52 2.28
CA GLY A 275 3.22 -4.47 1.45
C GLY A 275 4.73 -4.33 1.68
N GLY A 276 5.22 -3.09 1.77
CA GLY A 276 6.61 -2.80 2.12
C GLY A 276 6.96 -3.31 3.53
N TYR A 277 6.08 -3.09 4.50
CA TYR A 277 6.25 -3.57 5.87
C TYR A 277 6.16 -5.08 5.99
N ALA A 278 5.32 -5.75 5.21
CA ALA A 278 5.26 -7.20 5.15
C ALA A 278 6.60 -7.81 4.69
N LEU A 279 7.22 -7.24 3.65
CA LEU A 279 8.54 -7.69 3.20
C LEU A 279 9.63 -7.44 4.26
N LYS A 280 9.61 -6.26 4.89
CA LYS A 280 10.54 -5.94 5.97
C LYS A 280 10.34 -6.85 7.19
N ALA A 281 9.11 -7.18 7.52
CA ALA A 281 8.77 -8.11 8.60
C ALA A 281 9.31 -9.51 8.31
N SER A 282 9.26 -9.96 7.05
CA SER A 282 9.90 -11.21 6.63
C SER A 282 11.41 -11.18 6.90
N GLN A 283 12.10 -10.10 6.54
CA GLN A 283 13.53 -9.92 6.82
C GLN A 283 13.82 -9.99 8.32
N MET A 284 13.09 -9.21 9.12
CA MET A 284 13.33 -9.10 10.56
C MET A 284 13.01 -10.40 11.29
N ALA A 285 11.92 -11.09 10.92
CA ALA A 285 11.56 -12.39 11.47
C ALA A 285 12.65 -13.46 11.27
N GLN A 286 13.44 -13.34 10.19
CA GLN A 286 14.56 -14.24 9.87
C GLN A 286 15.92 -13.74 10.38
N SER A 287 15.95 -12.57 11.02
CA SER A 287 17.18 -11.93 11.48
C SER A 287 17.00 -11.30 12.87
N THR A 288 16.85 -9.97 12.93
CA THR A 288 16.89 -9.16 14.16
C THR A 288 15.76 -9.46 15.13
N ALA A 289 14.64 -10.03 14.67
CA ALA A 289 13.46 -10.36 15.47
C ALA A 289 13.19 -11.88 15.59
N ALA A 290 14.10 -12.75 15.15
CA ALA A 290 13.93 -14.21 15.26
C ALA A 290 13.71 -14.67 16.71
N GLY A 291 14.33 -13.99 17.68
CA GLY A 291 14.12 -14.22 19.10
C GLY A 291 12.68 -13.91 19.57
N MET A 292 12.04 -12.87 19.04
CA MET A 292 10.65 -12.53 19.37
C MET A 292 9.67 -13.61 18.90
N LEU A 293 9.89 -14.15 17.70
CA LEU A 293 9.09 -15.26 17.17
C LEU A 293 9.27 -16.51 18.04
N SER A 294 10.51 -16.83 18.40
CA SER A 294 10.83 -17.98 19.25
C SER A 294 10.19 -17.86 20.64
N SER A 295 10.30 -16.69 21.28
CA SER A 295 9.64 -16.41 22.57
C SER A 295 8.11 -16.50 22.49
N ALA A 296 7.54 -16.19 21.33
CA ALA A 296 6.13 -16.31 21.07
C ALA A 296 5.72 -17.69 20.53
N ASN A 297 6.60 -18.70 20.46
CA ASN A 297 6.37 -20.00 19.81
C ASN A 297 5.74 -19.86 18.40
N LEU A 298 6.28 -18.97 17.58
CA LEU A 298 5.87 -18.75 16.20
C LEU A 298 6.94 -19.23 15.24
N SER A 299 6.52 -19.80 14.11
CA SER A 299 7.42 -20.23 13.03
C SER A 299 7.00 -19.60 11.71
N LEU A 300 7.85 -18.75 11.13
CA LEU A 300 7.56 -18.09 9.85
C LEU A 300 7.41 -19.14 8.74
N LYS A 301 6.22 -19.18 8.13
CA LYS A 301 5.85 -20.15 7.10
C LYS A 301 5.97 -19.58 5.69
N ILE A 302 5.40 -18.39 5.45
CA ILE A 302 5.42 -17.70 4.16
C ILE A 302 5.05 -16.23 4.31
N THR A 303 5.57 -15.38 3.43
CA THR A 303 5.20 -13.96 3.31
C THR A 303 4.57 -13.70 1.94
N SER A 304 3.45 -12.98 1.89
CA SER A 304 2.78 -12.59 0.65
C SER A 304 2.55 -11.08 0.62
N PRO A 305 3.59 -10.25 0.35
CA PRO A 305 3.44 -8.80 0.30
C PRO A 305 2.69 -8.37 -0.98
N GLN A 306 1.82 -7.36 -0.86
CA GLN A 306 0.94 -6.90 -1.93
C GLN A 306 1.28 -5.45 -2.28
N GLU A 307 1.74 -5.21 -3.52
CA GLU A 307 1.99 -3.86 -4.06
C GLU A 307 2.75 -2.91 -3.12
N GLY A 308 3.81 -3.42 -2.49
CA GLY A 308 4.66 -2.61 -1.64
C GLY A 308 5.60 -1.69 -2.42
N ALA A 309 5.88 -0.52 -1.85
CA ALA A 309 7.00 0.33 -2.26
C ALA A 309 8.35 -0.30 -1.83
N TYR A 310 8.66 -1.50 -2.35
CA TYR A 310 9.84 -2.27 -1.96
C TYR A 310 11.14 -1.54 -2.29
N SER A 311 11.18 -0.87 -3.45
CA SER A 311 12.29 -0.04 -3.90
C SER A 311 11.88 1.43 -3.75
N LEU A 312 12.12 2.00 -2.57
CA LEU A 312 11.72 3.37 -2.31
C LEU A 312 12.45 4.37 -3.21
N THR A 313 13.66 4.03 -3.66
CA THR A 313 14.40 4.76 -4.71
C THR A 313 13.60 4.84 -6.01
N ASP A 314 13.13 3.71 -6.53
CA ASP A 314 12.35 3.71 -7.78
C ASP A 314 10.97 4.35 -7.59
N GLN A 315 10.34 4.15 -6.43
CA GLN A 315 9.06 4.79 -6.09
C GLN A 315 9.16 6.31 -6.05
N MET A 316 10.23 6.86 -5.47
CA MET A 316 10.41 8.31 -5.42
C MET A 316 10.85 8.89 -6.76
N ASN A 317 11.64 8.16 -7.56
CA ASN A 317 11.89 8.52 -8.94
C ASN A 317 10.57 8.59 -9.74
N PHE A 318 9.67 7.63 -9.55
CA PHE A 318 8.33 7.68 -10.13
C PHE A 318 7.54 8.91 -9.66
N ALA A 319 7.58 9.19 -8.37
CA ALA A 319 6.83 10.30 -7.79
C ALA A 319 7.34 11.68 -8.28
N PHE A 320 8.64 11.83 -8.48
CA PHE A 320 9.28 13.08 -8.89
C PHE A 320 9.13 13.40 -10.38
N ASN A 321 9.12 12.38 -11.23
CA ASN A 321 9.06 12.55 -12.68
C ASN A 321 7.62 12.80 -13.16
N ASN A 322 7.50 13.56 -14.27
CA ASN A 322 6.25 13.63 -15.01
C ASN A 322 6.07 12.31 -15.75
N ASN A 323 4.94 11.66 -15.53
CA ASN A 323 4.65 10.35 -16.10
C ASN A 323 3.48 10.47 -17.05
N ASN A 324 3.66 9.87 -18.22
CA ASN A 324 2.68 9.97 -19.29
C ASN A 324 1.47 9.07 -19.00
N ASP A 325 0.25 9.58 -19.20
CA ASP A 325 -1.01 8.89 -18.91
C ASP A 325 -1.73 8.38 -20.17
N GLY A 326 -1.14 8.62 -21.36
CA GLY A 326 -1.63 8.17 -22.66
C GLY A 326 -2.90 8.88 -23.16
N LEU A 327 -3.80 9.33 -22.29
CA LEU A 327 -5.10 9.91 -22.66
C LEU A 327 -5.13 11.44 -22.66
N LEU A 328 -4.63 12.12 -21.63
CA LEU A 328 -4.78 13.57 -21.48
C LEU A 328 -3.55 14.36 -21.91
N ASN A 329 -2.35 13.84 -21.70
CA ASN A 329 -1.12 14.51 -22.15
C ASN A 329 -1.05 14.67 -23.68
N CYS A 330 -1.66 13.74 -24.42
CA CYS A 330 -1.80 13.78 -25.88
C CYS A 330 -2.75 14.88 -26.37
N ALA A 331 -3.80 15.15 -25.60
CA ALA A 331 -4.83 16.13 -25.91
C ALA A 331 -4.39 17.58 -25.64
N SER A 332 -3.59 17.79 -24.60
CA SER A 332 -3.22 19.13 -24.12
C SER A 332 -1.92 19.69 -24.70
N ASN A 333 -1.10 18.88 -25.39
CA ASN A 333 0.18 19.35 -25.93
C ASN A 333 0.38 18.96 -27.41
N PRO A 334 0.28 19.94 -28.34
CA PRO A 334 0.36 19.71 -29.78
C PRO A 334 1.74 19.28 -30.30
N SER A 335 2.78 19.24 -29.45
CA SER A 335 4.09 18.69 -29.83
C SER A 335 4.21 17.17 -29.68
N TYR A 336 3.23 16.50 -29.04
CA TYR A 336 3.19 15.04 -28.99
C TYR A 336 2.37 14.49 -30.17
N ASP A 337 3.05 13.90 -31.16
CA ASP A 337 2.40 13.08 -32.18
C ASP A 337 2.12 11.69 -31.57
N CYS A 338 0.94 11.55 -30.97
CA CYS A 338 0.54 10.35 -30.24
C CYS A 338 0.15 9.16 -31.12
N GLY A 339 0.42 9.23 -32.43
CA GLY A 339 0.29 8.16 -33.43
C GLY A 339 -0.66 7.03 -33.02
N ASN A 340 -1.93 7.12 -33.43
CA ASN A 340 -3.01 6.14 -33.24
C ASN A 340 -2.53 4.74 -32.85
N VAL A 341 -2.38 4.48 -31.55
CA VAL A 341 -1.97 3.17 -31.06
C VAL A 341 -3.19 2.27 -31.02
N ASP A 342 -3.24 1.28 -31.92
CA ASP A 342 -4.17 0.17 -31.77
C ASP A 342 -3.59 -0.81 -30.74
N MET A 343 -4.03 -0.67 -29.49
CA MET A 343 -3.59 -1.52 -28.37
C MET A 343 -4.06 -2.99 -28.49
N MET A 344 -4.78 -3.36 -29.56
CA MET A 344 -5.16 -4.75 -29.87
C MET A 344 -4.17 -5.46 -30.81
N GLU A 345 -3.26 -4.73 -31.45
CA GLU A 345 -2.21 -5.29 -32.30
C GLU A 345 -1.02 -5.74 -31.45
N SER A 346 -0.63 -7.01 -31.58
CA SER A 346 0.54 -7.57 -30.89
C SER A 346 1.86 -7.00 -31.42
N ASN A 347 1.85 -6.30 -32.55
CA ASN A 347 3.02 -5.77 -33.23
C ASN A 347 2.92 -4.25 -33.45
N GLN A 348 3.49 -3.50 -32.52
CA GLN A 348 3.49 -2.04 -32.48
C GLN A 348 4.64 -1.44 -33.32
N SER A 349 4.73 -1.82 -34.60
CA SER A 349 5.85 -1.44 -35.48
C SER A 349 5.74 -0.03 -36.10
N GLY A 350 4.64 0.68 -35.88
CA GLY A 350 4.35 2.01 -36.46
C GLY A 350 4.32 3.19 -35.48
N VAL A 351 4.62 2.97 -34.20
CA VAL A 351 4.57 4.02 -33.17
C VAL A 351 5.92 4.71 -32.97
N THR A 352 5.91 6.02 -32.74
CA THR A 352 7.12 6.81 -32.47
C THR A 352 7.79 6.35 -31.16
N PRO A 353 9.11 6.54 -30.99
CA PRO A 353 9.80 6.24 -29.72
C PRO A 353 9.14 6.89 -28.50
N GLU A 354 8.58 8.08 -28.66
CA GLU A 354 7.84 8.81 -27.65
C GLU A 354 6.53 8.11 -27.28
N VAL A 355 5.81 7.55 -28.27
CA VAL A 355 4.60 6.73 -28.08
C VAL A 355 4.91 5.34 -27.54
N SER A 356 6.04 4.74 -27.92
CA SER A 356 6.56 3.52 -27.29
C SER A 356 6.93 3.76 -25.81
N ALA A 357 7.41 4.96 -25.47
CA ALA A 357 7.67 5.38 -24.10
C ALA A 357 6.39 5.71 -23.30
N MET A 358 5.25 6.01 -23.95
CA MET A 358 3.93 6.15 -23.29
C MET A 358 3.47 4.87 -22.62
N ASN A 359 4.03 3.72 -23.00
CA ASN A 359 3.61 2.40 -22.56
C ASN A 359 4.24 1.95 -21.22
N THR A 360 4.76 2.88 -20.40
CA THR A 360 5.72 2.55 -19.32
C THR A 360 5.43 3.11 -17.95
N TRP A 361 4.32 3.81 -17.77
CA TRP A 361 3.99 4.39 -16.48
C TRP A 361 2.56 4.04 -16.10
N ASN A 362 2.39 3.26 -15.03
CA ASN A 362 1.27 3.31 -14.09
C ASN A 362 -0.02 3.97 -14.67
N ILE A 363 -0.72 3.31 -15.60
CA ILE A 363 -1.89 3.92 -16.26
C ILE A 363 -3.13 3.70 -15.39
N GLY A 364 -3.16 4.38 -14.24
CA GLY A 364 -4.40 5.03 -13.80
C GLY A 364 -4.57 6.33 -14.59
N SER A 365 -5.77 6.90 -14.58
CA SER A 365 -5.99 8.20 -15.22
C SER A 365 -4.98 9.25 -14.67
N ALA A 366 -4.36 10.09 -15.51
CA ALA A 366 -3.49 11.20 -15.04
C ALA A 366 -4.07 11.99 -13.85
N PRO A 367 -5.39 12.29 -13.79
CA PRO A 367 -5.99 12.97 -12.67
C PRO A 367 -5.75 12.23 -11.34
N TYR A 368 -5.78 10.89 -11.34
CA TYR A 368 -5.52 10.10 -10.14
C TYR A 368 -4.04 10.15 -9.74
N ALA A 369 -3.12 10.02 -10.69
CA ALA A 369 -1.69 10.15 -10.40
C ALA A 369 -1.31 11.56 -9.90
N ALA A 370 -1.89 12.60 -10.49
CA ALA A 370 -1.74 13.99 -10.04
C ALA A 370 -2.35 14.22 -8.64
N LYS A 371 -3.38 13.46 -8.27
CA LYS A 371 -3.92 13.49 -6.92
C LYS A 371 -3.04 12.77 -5.90
N ILE A 372 -2.55 11.58 -6.24
CA ILE A 372 -1.88 10.68 -5.29
C ILE A 372 -0.39 11.02 -5.09
N LYS A 373 0.33 11.45 -6.13
CA LYS A 373 1.77 11.74 -6.01
C LYS A 373 2.10 12.84 -4.97
N PRO A 374 1.39 13.99 -4.89
CA PRO A 374 1.63 15.00 -3.85
C PRO A 374 1.44 14.44 -2.46
N LEU A 375 0.39 13.65 -2.27
CA LEU A 375 0.06 13.02 -1.00
C LEU A 375 1.21 12.11 -0.55
N LEU A 376 1.55 11.08 -1.33
CA LEU A 376 2.57 10.10 -0.94
C LEU A 376 3.96 10.73 -0.82
N THR A 377 4.33 11.62 -1.75
CA THR A 377 5.64 12.31 -1.73
C THR A 377 5.79 13.17 -0.48
N SER A 378 4.75 13.95 -0.15
CA SER A 378 4.77 14.84 1.01
C SER A 378 4.86 14.06 2.32
N TYR A 379 4.26 12.87 2.39
CA TYR A 379 4.32 12.02 3.57
C TYR A 379 5.73 11.45 3.78
N VAL A 380 6.38 10.96 2.71
CA VAL A 380 7.78 10.52 2.72
C VAL A 380 8.71 11.64 3.19
N LEU A 381 8.58 12.84 2.60
CA LEU A 381 9.43 13.97 2.93
C LEU A 381 9.18 14.49 4.36
N THR A 382 7.94 14.49 4.84
CA THR A 382 7.62 14.86 6.23
C THR A 382 8.24 13.87 7.21
N ALA A 383 8.09 12.55 6.97
CA ALA A 383 8.69 11.53 7.83
C ALA A 383 10.23 11.65 7.87
N ALA A 384 10.87 11.82 6.71
CA ALA A 384 12.30 12.06 6.61
C ALA A 384 12.72 13.34 7.37
N THR A 385 11.99 14.44 7.18
CA THR A 385 12.27 15.73 7.83
C THR A 385 12.12 15.65 9.35
N TYR A 386 11.05 15.03 9.83
CA TYR A 386 10.78 14.87 11.25
C TYR A 386 11.86 14.03 11.94
N TYR A 387 12.21 12.87 11.38
CA TYR A 387 13.10 11.92 12.05
C TYR A 387 14.58 12.10 11.71
N LYS A 388 14.97 12.33 10.46
CA LYS A 388 16.40 12.48 10.11
C LYS A 388 16.89 13.91 10.28
N PHE A 389 16.03 14.89 10.05
CA PHE A 389 16.38 16.31 10.09
C PHE A 389 15.76 17.06 11.28
N GLN A 390 15.30 16.32 12.31
CA GLN A 390 14.81 16.86 13.59
C GLN A 390 13.67 17.88 13.47
N ASN A 391 12.82 17.75 12.45
CA ASN A 391 11.68 18.64 12.21
C ASN A 391 12.05 20.13 12.10
N LEU A 392 13.26 20.43 11.62
CA LEU A 392 13.70 21.81 11.43
C LEU A 392 12.88 22.47 10.30
N ASN A 393 12.25 23.61 10.56
CA ASN A 393 11.50 24.35 9.52
C ASN A 393 12.34 24.60 8.26
N GLY A 394 13.64 24.93 8.43
CA GLY A 394 14.54 25.11 7.30
C GLY A 394 14.76 23.84 6.46
N ALA A 395 14.59 22.64 7.02
CA ALA A 395 14.66 21.39 6.26
C ALA A 395 13.40 21.15 5.41
N TYR A 396 12.24 21.62 5.85
CA TYR A 396 11.04 21.65 4.99
C TYR A 396 11.25 22.61 3.81
N ASP A 397 11.77 23.81 4.05
CA ASP A 397 12.05 24.78 2.97
C ASP A 397 13.11 24.30 1.96
N MET A 398 14.03 23.43 2.40
CA MET A 398 15.03 22.81 1.52
C MET A 398 14.50 21.59 0.75
N SER A 399 13.42 20.97 1.21
CA SER A 399 12.87 19.75 0.60
C SER A 399 11.60 20.01 -0.22
N MET A 400 10.78 20.97 0.18
CA MET A 400 9.47 21.27 -0.40
C MET A 400 9.29 22.76 -0.68
N ASN A 401 8.43 23.09 -1.64
CA ASN A 401 8.00 24.48 -1.82
C ASN A 401 7.32 24.97 -0.53
N HIS A 402 7.68 26.16 -0.04
CA HIS A 402 7.13 26.69 1.21
C HIS A 402 5.60 26.76 1.21
N GLN A 403 5.00 27.24 0.11
CA GLN A 403 3.56 27.33 -0.02
C GLN A 403 2.90 25.95 0.00
N PHE A 404 3.59 24.92 -0.50
CA PHE A 404 3.07 23.56 -0.46
C PHE A 404 2.99 23.02 0.96
N TRP A 405 4.06 23.19 1.74
CA TRP A 405 4.19 22.52 3.01
C TRP A 405 3.61 23.30 4.18
N ALA A 406 3.52 24.63 4.10
CA ALA A 406 3.10 25.50 5.21
C ALA A 406 1.69 26.09 5.06
N ASP A 407 1.19 26.24 3.83
CA ASP A 407 -0.04 27.00 3.55
C ASP A 407 -1.24 26.09 3.17
N VAL A 408 -1.39 24.93 3.82
CA VAL A 408 -2.49 24.00 3.53
C VAL A 408 -3.79 24.51 4.15
N GLU A 409 -4.73 24.93 3.31
CA GLU A 409 -6.07 25.38 3.74
C GLU A 409 -6.94 24.21 4.18
N MET A 410 -7.44 24.30 5.41
CA MET A 410 -8.31 23.30 6.04
C MET A 410 -9.68 23.90 6.40
N PRO A 411 -10.73 23.07 6.58
CA PRO A 411 -12.04 23.53 7.02
C PRO A 411 -11.98 24.43 8.27
N GLY A 412 -12.81 25.47 8.29
CA GLY A 412 -12.84 26.46 9.36
C GLY A 412 -11.84 27.61 9.19
N ASN A 413 -11.33 27.85 7.97
CA ASN A 413 -10.32 28.87 7.66
C ASN A 413 -9.00 28.68 8.45
N VAL A 414 -8.64 27.42 8.72
CA VAL A 414 -7.37 27.07 9.36
C VAL A 414 -6.34 26.89 8.27
N VAL A 415 -5.17 27.51 8.44
CA VAL A 415 -3.99 27.25 7.62
C VAL A 415 -3.05 26.37 8.41
N ALA A 416 -2.71 25.22 7.85
CA ALA A 416 -1.92 24.18 8.49
C ALA A 416 -0.67 23.86 7.67
N SER A 417 0.40 23.49 8.37
CA SER A 417 1.54 22.84 7.74
C SER A 417 1.34 21.33 7.63
N LEU A 418 2.02 20.69 6.68
CA LEU A 418 2.07 19.23 6.54
C LEU A 418 2.51 18.56 7.84
N TYR A 419 3.48 19.12 8.56
CA TYR A 419 3.87 18.62 9.87
C TYR A 419 2.70 18.59 10.86
N GLN A 420 1.89 19.64 10.93
CA GLN A 420 0.73 19.69 11.82
C GLN A 420 -0.34 18.69 11.42
N LEU A 421 -0.59 18.51 10.11
CA LEU A 421 -1.55 17.54 9.59
C LEU A 421 -1.10 16.09 9.79
N TYR A 422 0.21 15.82 9.67
CA TYR A 422 0.79 14.50 9.89
C TYR A 422 1.18 14.21 11.34
N SER A 423 0.86 15.07 12.31
CA SER A 423 1.09 14.87 13.75
C SER A 423 -0.20 15.02 14.54
N GLY A 424 -0.17 14.81 15.86
CA GLY A 424 -1.35 15.04 16.72
C GLY A 424 -1.62 16.51 17.03
N LEU A 425 -0.99 17.45 16.30
CA LEU A 425 -1.34 18.87 16.43
C LEU A 425 -2.66 19.19 15.74
N LEU A 426 -2.87 18.64 14.53
CA LEU A 426 -4.11 18.79 13.75
C LEU A 426 -4.56 17.48 13.08
N GLY A 427 -3.73 16.43 13.05
CA GLY A 427 -4.06 15.16 12.38
C GLY A 427 -5.16 14.33 13.07
N ASP A 428 -5.48 14.64 14.32
CA ASP A 428 -6.61 14.09 15.08
C ASP A 428 -7.87 14.97 15.02
N VAL A 429 -7.74 16.21 14.55
CA VAL A 429 -8.85 17.17 14.38
C VAL A 429 -9.58 16.94 13.06
N TYR A 430 -8.84 16.63 12.00
CA TYR A 430 -9.37 16.46 10.64
C TYR A 430 -9.44 14.99 10.24
N THR A 431 -10.42 14.65 9.41
CA THR A 431 -10.50 13.31 8.83
C THR A 431 -9.43 13.10 7.76
N GLY A 432 -9.12 11.83 7.44
CA GLY A 432 -8.15 11.53 6.39
C GLY A 432 -8.54 12.10 5.03
N SER A 433 -9.82 12.07 4.67
CA SER A 433 -10.34 12.68 3.45
C SER A 433 -10.23 14.20 3.45
N GLN A 434 -10.43 14.86 4.60
CA GLN A 434 -10.20 16.30 4.73
C GLN A 434 -8.71 16.64 4.56
N ILE A 435 -7.83 15.87 5.19
CA ILE A 435 -6.37 16.03 5.05
C ILE A 435 -5.95 15.82 3.59
N MET A 436 -6.38 14.73 2.96
CA MET A 436 -6.10 14.47 1.54
C MET A 436 -6.62 15.59 0.64
N ALA A 437 -7.86 16.04 0.86
CA ALA A 437 -8.46 17.11 0.07
C ALA A 437 -7.72 18.44 0.24
N GLY A 438 -7.28 18.77 1.46
CA GLY A 438 -6.48 19.96 1.75
C GLY A 438 -5.13 19.93 1.04
N ILE A 439 -4.39 18.83 1.16
CA ILE A 439 -3.05 18.68 0.54
C ILE A 439 -3.15 18.73 -0.99
N PHE A 440 -4.10 17.99 -1.58
CA PHE A 440 -4.32 18.03 -3.02
C PHE A 440 -4.81 19.41 -3.50
N GLY A 441 -5.75 20.02 -2.77
CA GLY A 441 -6.23 21.37 -3.05
C GLY A 441 -5.12 22.42 -2.95
N ASN A 442 -4.08 22.16 -2.15
CA ASN A 442 -2.91 23.01 -2.08
C ASN A 442 -1.92 22.75 -3.24
N SER A 443 -1.71 21.50 -3.66
CA SER A 443 -0.80 21.18 -4.76
C SER A 443 -1.22 21.83 -6.08
N ILE A 444 -2.52 21.90 -6.36
CA ILE A 444 -3.04 22.55 -7.58
C ILE A 444 -2.84 24.07 -7.61
N LYS A 445 -2.58 24.72 -6.47
CA LYS A 445 -2.28 26.17 -6.39
C LYS A 445 -0.82 26.47 -6.71
N ILE A 446 0.04 25.45 -6.75
CA ILE A 446 1.46 25.61 -7.07
C ILE A 446 1.58 25.68 -8.58
N ASN A 447 1.97 26.86 -9.07
CA ASN A 447 2.04 27.20 -10.49
C ASN A 447 2.58 26.05 -11.36
N GLY A 448 1.74 25.51 -12.25
CA GLY A 448 2.13 24.49 -13.23
C GLY A 448 2.03 23.05 -12.77
N TYR A 449 1.49 22.77 -11.56
CA TYR A 449 1.19 21.40 -11.16
C TYR A 449 0.10 20.77 -12.02
N ASP A 450 -1.04 21.45 -12.19
CA ASP A 450 -2.15 20.94 -13.01
C ASP A 450 -2.92 22.12 -13.64
N PRO A 451 -3.02 22.24 -14.98
CA PRO A 451 -3.77 23.31 -15.61
C PRO A 451 -5.29 23.08 -15.52
N ILE A 452 -6.03 24.13 -15.13
CA ILE A 452 -7.51 24.14 -15.03
C ILE A 452 -8.18 24.16 -16.42
N THR A 453 -7.41 24.15 -17.51
CA THR A 453 -7.93 24.23 -18.87
C THR A 453 -8.59 22.93 -19.29
N ALA A 454 -9.83 23.02 -19.78
CA ALA A 454 -10.56 21.93 -20.42
C ALA A 454 -9.75 21.32 -21.58
N PRO A 455 -9.23 20.09 -21.47
CA PRO A 455 -8.54 19.42 -22.58
C PRO A 455 -9.55 18.92 -23.61
N SER A 456 -9.13 18.93 -24.88
CA SER A 456 -9.87 18.32 -25.98
C SER A 456 -9.28 16.94 -26.27
N ILE A 457 -10.00 15.88 -25.93
CA ILE A 457 -9.57 14.50 -26.20
C ILE A 457 -10.21 13.99 -27.49
N THR A 458 -9.58 13.04 -28.15
CA THR A 458 -10.19 12.25 -29.23
C THR A 458 -10.38 10.83 -28.72
N VAL A 459 -11.63 10.37 -28.69
CA VAL A 459 -11.95 8.98 -28.37
C VAL A 459 -11.97 8.20 -29.68
N PHE A 460 -11.08 7.22 -29.81
CA PHE A 460 -11.03 6.38 -31.01
C PHE A 460 -12.09 5.29 -30.91
N THR A 461 -12.86 5.10 -31.97
CA THR A 461 -13.87 4.04 -32.02
C THR A 461 -13.81 3.32 -33.36
N PRO A 462 -14.27 2.06 -33.46
CA PRO A 462 -14.43 1.39 -34.76
C PRO A 462 -15.40 2.09 -35.70
N PHE A 463 -16.20 3.03 -35.19
CA PHE A 463 -17.17 3.82 -35.94
C PHE A 463 -16.63 5.21 -36.34
N GLY A 464 -15.36 5.49 -36.03
CA GLY A 464 -14.68 6.76 -36.28
C GLY A 464 -14.26 7.49 -35.00
N ASP A 465 -13.41 8.48 -35.17
CA ASP A 465 -12.86 9.32 -34.10
C ASP A 465 -13.93 10.29 -33.58
N ILE A 466 -14.14 10.32 -32.27
CA ILE A 466 -15.11 11.20 -31.61
C ILE A 466 -14.33 12.26 -30.80
N PRO A 467 -14.33 13.53 -31.23
CA PRO A 467 -13.76 14.62 -30.44
C PRO A 467 -14.65 14.92 -29.23
N GLU A 468 -14.07 14.97 -28.03
CA GLU A 468 -14.74 15.30 -26.78
C GLU A 468 -14.01 16.45 -26.08
N SER A 469 -14.76 17.41 -25.54
CA SER A 469 -14.20 18.47 -24.68
C SER A 469 -14.59 18.19 -23.24
N LEU A 470 -13.59 17.94 -22.41
CA LEU A 470 -13.83 17.70 -20.99
C LEU A 470 -14.20 19.00 -20.27
N PRO A 471 -15.01 18.97 -19.19
CA PRO A 471 -15.34 20.17 -18.43
C PRO A 471 -14.08 20.86 -17.86
N ALA A 472 -14.19 22.09 -17.37
CA ALA A 472 -13.08 22.69 -16.63
C ALA A 472 -12.82 21.88 -15.34
N GLY A 473 -11.56 21.55 -15.07
CA GLY A 473 -11.19 20.65 -13.97
C GLY A 473 -9.68 20.51 -13.83
N ASN A 474 -9.25 19.88 -12.74
CA ASN A 474 -7.86 19.47 -12.51
C ASN A 474 -7.67 18.12 -13.18
N TRP A 475 -7.06 18.12 -14.37
CA TRP A 475 -6.98 16.97 -15.28
C TRP A 475 -5.66 16.20 -15.17
N GLY A 476 -4.72 16.68 -14.38
CA GLY A 476 -3.43 16.05 -14.13
C GLY A 476 -2.50 16.00 -15.34
N THR A 477 -2.57 16.95 -16.29
CA THR A 477 -1.72 16.95 -17.50
C THR A 477 -0.23 17.16 -17.19
N ASN A 478 0.09 17.45 -15.93
CA ASN A 478 1.42 17.29 -15.38
C ASN A 478 1.24 16.63 -14.01
N ASN A 479 1.97 15.55 -13.75
CA ASN A 479 1.94 14.87 -12.45
C ASN A 479 3.33 14.81 -11.83
N ALA A 480 4.27 15.63 -12.29
CA ALA A 480 5.63 15.66 -11.76
C ALA A 480 5.67 16.15 -10.32
N GLY A 481 6.20 15.33 -9.41
CA GLY A 481 6.44 15.72 -8.04
C GLY A 481 7.40 16.92 -7.90
N THR A 482 8.32 17.07 -8.86
CA THR A 482 9.28 18.18 -8.96
C THR A 482 8.67 19.58 -8.96
N ASN A 483 7.37 19.72 -9.22
CA ASN A 483 6.67 21.01 -9.20
C ASN A 483 6.36 21.53 -7.78
N PHE A 484 6.15 20.64 -6.81
CA PHE A 484 5.82 21.01 -5.42
C PHE A 484 6.94 20.72 -4.43
N ILE A 485 8.02 20.07 -4.88
CA ILE A 485 9.24 19.84 -4.10
C ILE A 485 10.40 20.71 -4.59
N HIS A 486 11.43 20.87 -3.76
CA HIS A 486 12.66 21.49 -4.21
C HIS A 486 13.49 20.49 -5.06
N GLN A 487 13.73 20.78 -6.34
CA GLN A 487 14.34 19.83 -7.31
C GLN A 487 15.65 19.18 -6.85
N LYS A 488 16.46 19.88 -6.04
CA LYS A 488 17.73 19.34 -5.51
C LYS A 488 17.54 18.16 -4.54
N ILE A 489 16.35 17.97 -3.97
CA ILE A 489 16.13 16.87 -3.01
C ILE A 489 16.31 15.50 -3.65
N ALA A 490 15.93 15.36 -4.93
CA ALA A 490 16.03 14.10 -5.66
C ALA A 490 17.49 13.63 -5.86
N THR A 491 18.46 14.54 -5.75
CA THR A 491 19.89 14.26 -5.88
C THR A 491 20.68 14.50 -4.59
N ASP A 492 20.00 14.85 -3.49
CA ASP A 492 20.65 15.05 -2.20
C ASP A 492 21.20 13.72 -1.67
N PRO A 493 22.51 13.63 -1.32
CA PRO A 493 23.10 12.38 -0.88
C PRO A 493 22.47 11.80 0.39
N GLN A 494 22.05 12.65 1.34
CA GLN A 494 21.42 12.18 2.58
C GLN A 494 20.03 11.62 2.29
N PHE A 495 19.27 12.28 1.42
CA PHE A 495 17.97 11.79 1.00
C PHE A 495 18.07 10.48 0.21
N VAL A 496 19.01 10.38 -0.73
CA VAL A 496 19.29 9.12 -1.45
C VAL A 496 19.61 7.97 -0.49
N THR A 497 20.42 8.23 0.56
CA THR A 497 20.66 7.23 1.60
C THR A 497 19.39 6.85 2.35
N ILE A 498 18.52 7.82 2.69
CA ILE A 498 17.23 7.54 3.34
C ILE A 498 16.35 6.62 2.47
N LEU A 499 16.30 6.85 1.16
CA LEU A 499 15.54 6.00 0.24
C LEU A 499 16.14 4.59 0.11
N ALA A 500 17.46 4.49 0.05
CA ALA A 500 18.16 3.21 0.02
C ALA A 500 17.94 2.40 1.32
N ASP A 501 18.04 3.06 2.47
CA ASP A 501 17.81 2.44 3.79
C ASP A 501 16.35 2.01 3.99
N GLY A 502 15.40 2.80 3.45
CA GLY A 502 13.97 2.49 3.50
C GLY A 502 13.53 1.37 2.54
N SER A 503 14.37 0.99 1.57
CA SER A 503 14.07 -0.07 0.62
C SER A 503 14.14 -1.45 1.30
N THR A 504 13.19 -2.34 1.01
CA THR A 504 12.94 -3.54 1.82
C THR A 504 13.32 -4.86 1.16
N TYR A 505 13.84 -4.87 -0.07
CA TYR A 505 14.08 -6.09 -0.86
C TYR A 505 15.54 -6.60 -0.87
N ASN A 506 16.54 -5.77 -0.55
CA ASN A 506 17.95 -6.09 -0.82
C ASN A 506 18.58 -7.02 0.26
N TRP A 507 18.11 -8.26 0.35
CA TRP A 507 18.57 -9.29 1.28
C TRP A 507 18.18 -10.70 0.79
N GLN A 508 18.83 -11.74 1.32
CA GLN A 508 18.53 -13.13 0.99
C GLN A 508 17.52 -13.73 1.98
N THR A 509 16.44 -14.31 1.46
CA THR A 509 15.45 -14.99 2.30
C THR A 509 15.78 -16.47 2.49
N SER A 510 15.41 -16.97 3.66
CA SER A 510 15.40 -18.39 4.04
C SER A 510 13.97 -18.96 4.15
N SER A 511 12.93 -18.11 4.00
CA SER A 511 11.53 -18.51 3.95
C SER A 511 10.87 -18.11 2.62
N PRO A 512 9.85 -18.84 2.15
CA PRO A 512 9.14 -18.51 0.91
C PRO A 512 8.49 -17.12 0.94
N ILE A 513 8.52 -16.44 -0.21
CA ILE A 513 7.86 -15.16 -0.46
C ILE A 513 7.09 -15.25 -1.79
N ASN A 514 5.84 -14.80 -1.82
CA ASN A 514 5.06 -14.63 -3.04
C ASN A 514 4.67 -13.16 -3.20
N PHE A 515 5.33 -12.43 -4.09
CA PHE A 515 4.95 -11.06 -4.41
C PHE A 515 3.60 -11.04 -5.12
N ILE A 516 2.68 -10.19 -4.68
CA ILE A 516 1.40 -10.01 -5.34
C ILE A 516 1.34 -8.59 -5.88
N HIS A 517 1.12 -8.45 -7.18
CA HIS A 517 1.04 -7.14 -7.81
C HIS A 517 0.22 -7.18 -9.09
N MET A 518 -0.34 -6.05 -9.49
CA MET A 518 -0.94 -5.92 -10.81
C MET A 518 0.10 -5.85 -11.93
N ASN A 519 -0.36 -6.08 -13.16
CA ASN A 519 0.40 -5.70 -14.35
C ASN A 519 0.64 -4.18 -14.38
N TYR A 520 -0.35 -3.40 -13.94
CA TYR A 520 -0.32 -1.93 -13.89
C TYR A 520 -0.93 -1.45 -12.56
N ASP A 521 -0.29 -0.53 -11.86
CA ASP A 521 -0.79 0.05 -10.60
C ASP A 521 -0.59 1.56 -10.70
N SER A 522 -1.56 2.42 -10.39
CA SER A 522 -1.41 3.87 -10.54
C SER A 522 -0.66 4.59 -9.41
N ALA A 523 -0.54 3.98 -8.22
CA ALA A 523 0.01 4.61 -7.02
C ALA A 523 1.39 4.06 -6.65
N VAL A 524 1.55 2.74 -6.65
CA VAL A 524 2.83 2.08 -6.39
C VAL A 524 3.38 1.59 -7.72
N THR A 525 4.55 2.08 -8.12
CA THR A 525 5.05 1.73 -9.45
C THR A 525 5.42 0.26 -9.52
N VAL A 526 4.97 -0.39 -10.60
CA VAL A 526 5.16 -1.83 -10.82
C VAL A 526 6.65 -2.21 -10.84
N ILE A 527 7.53 -1.28 -11.21
CA ILE A 527 8.99 -1.46 -11.10
C ILE A 527 9.44 -1.83 -9.68
N ASN A 528 8.72 -1.45 -8.62
CA ASN A 528 9.01 -1.91 -7.25
C ASN A 528 8.98 -3.43 -7.17
N SER A 529 7.89 -4.05 -7.65
CA SER A 529 7.69 -5.49 -7.62
C SER A 529 8.69 -6.21 -8.52
N TYR A 530 8.94 -5.69 -9.72
CA TYR A 530 9.94 -6.26 -10.63
C TYR A 530 11.37 -6.15 -10.09
N GLN A 531 11.73 -5.03 -9.47
CA GLN A 531 13.02 -4.83 -8.84
C GLN A 531 13.20 -5.77 -7.65
N ALA A 532 12.21 -5.84 -6.76
CA ALA A 532 12.25 -6.73 -5.61
C ALA A 532 12.33 -8.21 -6.04
N TYR A 533 11.49 -8.62 -6.98
CA TYR A 533 11.52 -9.97 -7.54
C TYR A 533 12.85 -10.27 -8.22
N SER A 534 13.33 -9.42 -9.13
CA SER A 534 14.60 -9.62 -9.83
C SER A 534 15.76 -9.73 -8.85
N CYS A 535 15.84 -8.81 -7.89
CA CYS A 535 16.93 -8.80 -6.93
C CYS A 535 16.88 -10.02 -6.00
N MET A 536 15.74 -10.32 -5.38
CA MET A 536 15.64 -11.44 -4.44
C MET A 536 15.68 -12.80 -5.13
N ARG A 537 15.01 -12.97 -6.27
CA ARG A 537 15.00 -14.24 -7.03
C ARG A 537 16.36 -14.48 -7.69
N ASN A 538 16.90 -13.48 -8.39
CA ASN A 538 18.01 -13.67 -9.33
C ASN A 538 19.34 -13.06 -8.87
N GLY A 539 19.35 -12.25 -7.81
CA GLY A 539 20.56 -11.58 -7.32
C GLY A 539 21.05 -10.46 -8.24
N VAL A 540 20.17 -9.90 -9.09
CA VAL A 540 20.50 -8.83 -10.04
C VAL A 540 19.42 -7.75 -10.06
N SER A 541 19.83 -6.49 -10.25
CA SER A 541 18.87 -5.40 -10.49
C SER A 541 18.04 -5.70 -11.74
N PHE A 542 16.78 -5.29 -11.71
CA PHE A 542 15.88 -5.41 -12.85
C PHE A 542 16.44 -4.60 -14.03
N PRO A 543 16.80 -5.26 -15.15
CA PRO A 543 17.47 -4.59 -16.26
C PRO A 543 16.52 -3.80 -17.17
N GLY A 544 15.22 -3.80 -16.87
CA GLY A 544 14.16 -3.36 -17.77
C GLY A 544 13.64 -4.53 -18.61
N SER A 545 12.35 -4.52 -18.93
CA SER A 545 11.69 -5.54 -19.75
C SER A 545 10.26 -5.10 -20.09
N GLY A 546 9.77 -5.41 -21.29
CA GLY A 546 8.35 -5.16 -21.64
C GLY A 546 7.96 -3.69 -21.46
N ASN A 547 8.67 -2.80 -22.16
CA ASN A 547 8.61 -1.34 -22.02
C ASN A 547 9.07 -0.80 -20.63
N LEU A 548 9.07 -1.56 -19.53
CA LEU A 548 9.59 -1.07 -18.24
C LEU A 548 11.08 -0.71 -18.31
N VAL A 549 11.43 0.47 -17.79
CA VAL A 549 12.83 0.92 -17.65
C VAL A 549 13.60 0.08 -16.63
N ALA A 550 14.92 0.11 -16.72
CA ALA A 550 15.78 -0.48 -15.71
C ALA A 550 15.57 0.20 -14.35
N SER A 551 15.65 -0.59 -13.27
CA SER A 551 15.63 -0.03 -11.92
C SER A 551 16.87 0.84 -11.69
N ALA A 552 16.66 1.98 -11.05
CA ALA A 552 17.74 2.86 -10.58
C ALA A 552 18.33 2.37 -9.25
N ALA A 553 17.67 1.41 -8.58
CA ALA A 553 18.09 0.87 -7.31
C ALA A 553 19.07 -0.30 -7.49
N PRO A 554 20.22 -0.30 -6.78
CA PRO A 554 21.16 -1.40 -6.86
C PRO A 554 20.62 -2.65 -6.17
N CYS A 555 21.00 -3.81 -6.68
CA CYS A 555 20.89 -5.10 -6.01
C CYS A 555 22.30 -5.58 -5.64
N SER A 556 22.51 -5.94 -4.38
CA SER A 556 23.81 -6.38 -3.87
C SER A 556 23.74 -7.71 -3.10
N THR A 557 22.58 -8.35 -3.06
CA THR A 557 22.37 -9.63 -2.36
C THR A 557 22.51 -10.83 -3.32
N PRO A 558 23.00 -11.99 -2.86
CA PRO A 558 22.87 -13.24 -3.59
C PRO A 558 21.41 -13.63 -3.84
N SER A 559 21.20 -14.46 -4.86
CA SER A 559 19.90 -15.05 -5.22
C SER A 559 19.33 -15.92 -4.08
N SER A 560 18.03 -15.77 -3.82
CA SER A 560 17.23 -16.66 -2.97
C SER A 560 16.54 -17.79 -3.76
N GLY A 561 16.65 -17.78 -5.08
CA GLY A 561 16.17 -18.84 -5.97
C GLY A 561 14.70 -19.20 -5.76
N ALA A 562 14.40 -20.51 -5.71
CA ALA A 562 13.05 -21.10 -5.68
C ALA A 562 12.11 -20.59 -4.55
N LEU A 563 12.64 -19.89 -3.54
CA LEU A 563 11.85 -19.34 -2.44
C LEU A 563 11.01 -18.12 -2.87
N ILE A 564 11.36 -17.44 -3.95
CA ILE A 564 10.71 -16.20 -4.39
C ILE A 564 9.79 -16.48 -5.56
N GLU A 565 8.48 -16.29 -5.41
CA GLU A 565 7.53 -16.32 -6.53
C GLU A 565 6.88 -14.95 -6.70
N SER A 566 6.24 -14.75 -7.85
CA SER A 566 5.38 -13.60 -8.09
C SER A 566 4.04 -14.05 -8.69
N THR A 567 2.96 -13.59 -8.09
CA THR A 567 1.59 -13.71 -8.61
C THR A 567 1.17 -12.37 -9.18
N ILE A 568 1.04 -12.34 -10.51
CA ILE A 568 0.66 -11.13 -11.23
C ILE A 568 -0.85 -11.15 -11.47
N ILE A 569 -1.54 -10.11 -11.02
CA ILE A 569 -2.97 -9.91 -11.27
C ILE A 569 -3.11 -9.09 -12.56
N PRO A 570 -3.66 -9.66 -13.65
CA PRO A 570 -3.80 -8.93 -14.89
C PRO A 570 -4.95 -7.94 -14.78
N ASN A 571 -4.64 -6.67 -15.03
CA ASN A 571 -5.61 -5.59 -15.23
C ASN A 571 -5.40 -4.93 -16.60
N PHE A 572 -6.48 -4.40 -17.16
CA PHE A 572 -6.46 -3.72 -18.47
C PHE A 572 -6.24 -2.23 -18.29
N GLN A 573 -5.54 -1.60 -19.23
CA GLN A 573 -5.32 -0.15 -19.24
C GLN A 573 -6.57 0.60 -19.75
N LEU A 574 -6.70 1.88 -19.40
CA LEU A 574 -7.48 2.83 -20.22
C LEU A 574 -6.82 2.88 -21.59
N THR A 575 -7.39 2.20 -22.58
CA THR A 575 -7.00 2.46 -23.96
C THR A 575 -7.79 3.65 -24.47
N ASN A 576 -7.23 4.36 -25.45
CA ASN A 576 -7.92 5.40 -26.20
C ASN A 576 -9.06 4.84 -27.09
N ASN A 577 -9.36 3.54 -26.99
CA ASN A 577 -10.36 2.84 -27.80
C ASN A 577 -11.66 2.61 -27.01
N ALA A 578 -12.75 3.26 -27.43
CA ALA A 578 -14.06 3.16 -26.80
C ALA A 578 -14.59 1.73 -26.71
N THR A 579 -14.20 0.80 -27.59
CA THR A 579 -14.72 -0.58 -27.51
C THR A 579 -14.25 -1.36 -26.29
N GLN A 580 -13.14 -0.98 -25.66
CA GLN A 580 -12.68 -1.62 -24.44
C GLN A 580 -13.32 -1.03 -23.18
N LEU A 581 -13.81 0.22 -23.26
CA LEU A 581 -14.34 0.99 -22.14
C LEU A 581 -15.87 1.13 -22.18
N ALA A 582 -16.51 0.86 -23.33
CA ALA A 582 -17.95 0.97 -23.49
C ALA A 582 -18.71 -0.20 -22.88
N PRO A 583 -19.88 0.07 -22.27
CA PRO A 583 -20.79 -0.99 -21.88
C PRO A 583 -21.09 -1.88 -23.08
N MET A 584 -21.36 -3.14 -22.77
CA MET A 584 -21.85 -4.11 -23.72
C MET A 584 -23.04 -3.50 -24.48
N ASP A 585 -22.86 -3.43 -25.80
CA ASP A 585 -23.76 -2.86 -26.79
C ASP A 585 -24.09 -1.37 -26.62
N ILE A 586 -23.75 -0.59 -27.65
CA ILE A 586 -24.26 0.76 -27.86
C ILE A 586 -25.82 0.81 -27.83
N LEU A 587 -26.58 -0.31 -27.80
CA LEU A 587 -28.06 -0.30 -27.77
C LEU A 587 -28.82 -1.46 -27.03
N THR A 588 -28.21 -2.50 -26.43
CA THR A 588 -29.00 -3.62 -25.82
C THR A 588 -28.39 -4.28 -24.56
N PRO A 589 -29.08 -4.32 -23.40
CA PRO A 589 -28.54 -4.86 -22.14
C PRO A 589 -28.24 -6.37 -22.05
N SER A 590 -28.42 -7.16 -23.11
CA SER A 590 -28.48 -8.63 -23.04
C SER A 590 -27.44 -9.40 -23.86
N GLN A 591 -26.52 -8.75 -24.58
CA GLN A 591 -25.49 -9.44 -25.37
C GLN A 591 -24.09 -8.99 -24.96
N VAL A 592 -23.15 -9.93 -24.85
CA VAL A 592 -21.77 -9.67 -24.40
C VAL A 592 -20.91 -9.25 -25.59
N ASN A 593 -20.24 -8.10 -25.51
CA ASN A 593 -19.24 -7.68 -26.50
C ASN A 593 -18.07 -8.68 -26.51
N SER A 594 -17.85 -9.36 -27.64
CA SER A 594 -16.82 -10.39 -27.80
C SER A 594 -15.38 -9.84 -27.90
N ALA A 595 -15.21 -8.54 -28.15
CA ALA A 595 -13.93 -7.86 -28.22
C ALA A 595 -13.53 -7.20 -26.88
N ALA A 596 -14.51 -6.82 -26.04
CA ALA A 596 -14.27 -6.31 -24.69
C ALA A 596 -13.89 -7.47 -23.77
N LYS A 597 -12.61 -7.53 -23.36
CA LYS A 597 -12.10 -8.59 -22.47
C LYS A 597 -12.43 -8.37 -20.98
N ASN A 598 -13.16 -7.29 -20.63
CA ASN A 598 -13.48 -6.96 -19.24
C ASN A 598 -15.00 -6.77 -19.04
N LYS A 599 -15.50 -7.22 -17.89
CA LYS A 599 -16.91 -7.13 -17.47
C LYS A 599 -17.08 -6.39 -16.13
N PHE A 600 -16.04 -5.72 -15.63
CA PHE A 600 -16.14 -4.76 -14.54
C PHE A 600 -16.31 -3.36 -15.12
N TRP A 601 -17.45 -2.71 -14.84
CA TRP A 601 -17.76 -1.37 -15.34
C TRP A 601 -18.22 -0.46 -14.20
N THR A 602 -17.54 0.67 -14.05
CA THR A 602 -17.93 1.82 -13.23
C THR A 602 -17.88 3.07 -14.11
N ALA A 603 -18.76 4.03 -13.85
CA ALA A 603 -18.83 5.26 -14.65
C ALA A 603 -17.50 6.00 -14.63
N SER A 604 -17.05 6.46 -15.80
CA SER A 604 -15.83 7.24 -15.96
C SER A 604 -15.80 8.49 -15.09
N SER A 605 -14.65 8.74 -14.46
CA SER A 605 -14.35 9.99 -13.74
C SER A 605 -14.38 11.24 -14.63
N PHE A 606 -14.40 11.06 -15.96
CA PHE A 606 -14.48 12.11 -16.97
C PHE A 606 -15.92 12.56 -17.28
N GLY A 607 -16.95 11.95 -16.67
CA GLY A 607 -18.36 12.30 -16.92
C GLY A 607 -18.89 11.83 -18.29
N ILE A 608 -18.13 10.96 -18.98
CA ILE A 608 -18.50 10.36 -20.26
C ILE A 608 -19.20 9.02 -19.98
N ASN A 609 -20.52 8.99 -20.14
CA ASN A 609 -21.40 7.89 -19.69
C ASN A 609 -21.12 6.51 -20.33
N PHE A 610 -20.31 6.44 -21.37
CA PHE A 610 -19.94 5.20 -22.07
C PHE A 610 -18.45 4.85 -21.91
N LEU A 611 -17.69 5.53 -21.05
CA LEU A 611 -16.33 5.08 -20.70
C LEU A 611 -16.37 4.45 -19.30
N GLY A 612 -15.80 3.26 -19.15
CA GLY A 612 -15.56 2.60 -17.86
C GLY A 612 -14.21 3.01 -17.27
N THR A 613 -14.02 2.86 -15.96
CA THR A 613 -12.68 2.92 -15.35
C THR A 613 -12.07 1.51 -15.23
N PRO A 614 -10.79 1.31 -15.60
CA PRO A 614 -10.12 0.04 -15.39
C PRO A 614 -9.88 -0.24 -13.89
N PHE A 615 -9.54 -1.50 -13.62
CA PHE A 615 -9.08 -1.99 -12.33
C PHE A 615 -7.72 -1.35 -11.99
N ASP A 616 -7.58 -0.76 -10.81
CA ASP A 616 -6.46 0.08 -10.40
C ASP A 616 -6.04 -0.16 -8.94
N HIS A 617 -5.09 0.61 -8.40
CA HIS A 617 -4.44 0.40 -7.10
C HIS A 617 -5.43 0.01 -6.00
N GLY A 618 -6.52 0.77 -5.85
CA GLY A 618 -7.51 0.54 -4.80
C GLY A 618 -8.18 -0.83 -4.86
N ASP A 619 -8.30 -1.44 -6.03
CA ASP A 619 -8.95 -2.74 -6.21
C ASP A 619 -8.08 -3.91 -5.71
N MET A 620 -6.77 -3.71 -5.64
CA MET A 620 -5.82 -4.70 -5.11
C MET A 620 -5.95 -4.95 -3.62
N PHE A 621 -6.55 -4.01 -2.90
CA PHE A 621 -6.81 -4.13 -1.49
C PHE A 621 -7.60 -5.41 -1.16
N VAL A 622 -8.63 -5.74 -1.96
CA VAL A 622 -9.41 -6.97 -1.80
C VAL A 622 -8.76 -8.15 -2.53
N GLN A 623 -8.45 -8.01 -3.82
CA GLN A 623 -7.95 -9.13 -4.62
C GLN A 623 -6.60 -9.66 -4.11
N GLY A 624 -5.69 -8.76 -3.75
CA GLY A 624 -4.41 -9.13 -3.17
C GLY A 624 -4.56 -9.91 -1.86
N SER A 625 -5.52 -9.51 -1.02
CA SER A 625 -5.81 -10.20 0.24
C SER A 625 -6.32 -11.63 0.02
N ILE A 626 -7.14 -11.84 -1.01
CA ILE A 626 -7.63 -13.17 -1.39
C ILE A 626 -6.50 -14.03 -1.96
N VAL A 627 -5.67 -13.48 -2.85
CA VAL A 627 -4.50 -14.19 -3.40
C VAL A 627 -3.53 -14.58 -2.28
N ALA A 628 -3.26 -13.68 -1.32
CA ALA A 628 -2.43 -13.97 -0.15
C ALA A 628 -3.03 -15.11 0.70
N LEU A 629 -4.35 -15.08 0.94
CA LEU A 629 -5.03 -16.19 1.62
C LEU A 629 -4.85 -17.50 0.86
N CYS A 630 -4.99 -17.50 -0.46
CA CYS A 630 -4.78 -18.69 -1.29
C CYS A 630 -3.34 -19.20 -1.22
N THR A 631 -2.35 -18.31 -1.19
CA THR A 631 -0.96 -18.67 -0.91
C THR A 631 -0.79 -19.33 0.47
N PHE A 632 -1.45 -18.83 1.50
CA PHE A 632 -1.38 -19.43 2.84
C PHE A 632 -2.02 -20.82 2.88
N GLU A 633 -3.16 -20.98 2.21
CA GLU A 633 -3.86 -22.27 2.11
C GLU A 633 -3.02 -23.32 1.38
N ASN A 634 -2.38 -22.95 0.27
CA ASN A 634 -1.45 -23.83 -0.45
C ASN A 634 -0.23 -24.19 0.41
N SER A 635 0.37 -23.19 1.06
CA SER A 635 1.54 -23.41 1.92
C SER A 635 1.24 -24.37 3.09
N LEU A 636 0.00 -24.36 3.60
CA LEU A 636 -0.48 -25.33 4.59
C LEU A 636 -0.81 -26.70 3.98
N LYS A 637 -1.34 -26.75 2.76
CA LYS A 637 -1.80 -27.98 2.09
C LYS A 637 -0.64 -28.83 1.57
N ASP A 638 0.26 -28.22 0.81
CA ASP A 638 1.33 -28.92 0.08
C ASP A 638 2.69 -28.21 0.13
N GLY A 639 2.76 -27.06 0.82
CA GLY A 639 3.98 -26.26 0.94
C GLY A 639 4.26 -25.35 -0.26
N SER A 640 3.36 -25.32 -1.25
CA SER A 640 3.44 -24.40 -2.39
C SER A 640 3.25 -22.94 -1.95
N ASN A 641 3.97 -22.04 -2.60
CA ASN A 641 3.84 -20.58 -2.48
C ASN A 641 2.97 -19.97 -3.59
N SER A 642 2.21 -20.81 -4.31
CA SER A 642 1.32 -20.36 -5.39
C SER A 642 0.19 -19.45 -4.89
N GLY A 643 -0.06 -18.35 -5.61
CA GLY A 643 -1.26 -17.52 -5.44
C GLY A 643 -2.55 -18.13 -5.97
N VAL A 644 -2.49 -19.28 -6.66
CA VAL A 644 -3.65 -19.97 -7.23
C VAL A 644 -4.41 -20.71 -6.14
N CYS A 645 -5.67 -20.36 -5.87
CA CYS A 645 -6.44 -21.04 -4.84
C CYS A 645 -6.53 -22.56 -5.08
N PRO A 646 -6.39 -23.39 -4.03
CA PRO A 646 -6.62 -24.82 -4.17
C PRO A 646 -8.07 -25.04 -4.65
N THR A 647 -8.30 -26.02 -5.52
CA THR A 647 -9.63 -26.35 -6.06
C THR A 647 -10.69 -26.30 -4.94
N LEU A 648 -11.60 -25.33 -5.06
CA LEU A 648 -12.76 -25.16 -4.17
C LEU A 648 -13.97 -25.93 -4.69
#